data_AF-A0A2L0EK68-F1
#
_entry.id   AF-A0A2L0EK68-F1
#
_cell.length_a   1.000
_cell.length_b   1.000
_cell.length_c   1.000
_cell.angle_alpha   90.00
_cell.angle_beta   90.00
_cell.angle_gamma   90.00
#
_symmetry.space_group_name_H-M   'P 1'
#
loop_
_entity.id
_entity.type
_entity.pdbx_description
1 polymer ?
#
loop_
_entity_poly.entity_id
_entity_poly.type
_entity_poly.pdbx_seq_one_letter_code
_entity_poly.pdbx_strand_id
1 'polypeptide(L)'
;MDPRAPRPPRGRAASARASWLLLALGLAGCSTPAAGPPGAGGPDAGAPEEPCAPGTLRLESGSCQPAGLPPEMPCPPGEVVVSDGRCRAAGVPPDGCGEGFAWDGRGGCEVILPAPCLAAQVAVPGDSTCRDIAACGLSSYGIIPVDADTQHVNAAYRGGDSDGSRQRPWTRIQDGIDAVKPGGIVAVAAGRYLEDVVVDGKPATVWGRCPGLVDLSGVGERALSIRGRQARGSVLRGVAITGPGAGVRVDGSEDILLDRVRIHATGARGLEARHPATVTLRDSLVEDTRDAAVAAFGGRMRVERTVVRRTRPNQEGKGGRGIGAQPYSAAQGRPRLEVVSSVIDANTEVGIYAVGSDVHIEDSVVRRTRWRDTAGGSAAGFGIFIGRAIEDRLTSVATIARSLVEQSHEAGISVRSSDVVIESTVVRGTRSNASGLGGEGVLVSNEIEAPRSARATLKNVLVDGNREGGVSVVGADASIEATVVRGTLPNERGSYGVGINAAYRVETLEAARVDIRGSVVEDNHHTGIQFHNASGSIEATRIQGTRPGRGGYHGYGILAARTEEIPEQPLDLTILSSAVEGNRTVGVLLSDMNATLESTVVRDTAPELRSGMRGMGIAIQSTGLAPRSPATITLCAVERSHEAGIWVFESDVAIEGAVVRDTRSNLLENASGGETEASGGDGMAVIGGDMPSAARLHQVLVEGSARAGLASFGAVAAVRSSAFRCNRFSLDGEVFGERQFSFDGSGENHCACEGWTGDLCQCDGAQEGGECSVKSRNVVAPTQALFPPP
;
A
#
# COMPACT_ATOMS: atom_id res chain seq x y z
N MET A 1 41.11 8.15 -27.74
CA MET A 1 42.32 8.63 -27.06
C MET A 1 41.88 9.08 -25.67
N ASP A 2 42.34 8.37 -24.65
CA ASP A 2 42.23 8.64 -23.21
C ASP A 2 43.64 9.05 -22.73
N PRO A 3 43.82 9.89 -21.68
CA PRO A 3 44.15 9.27 -20.39
C PRO A 3 43.75 10.08 -19.13
N ARG A 4 43.30 9.39 -18.07
CA ARG A 4 43.98 9.21 -16.76
C ARG A 4 43.02 9.05 -15.57
N ALA A 5 43.15 7.92 -14.88
CA ALA A 5 42.65 7.64 -13.53
C ALA A 5 43.62 8.12 -12.43
N PRO A 6 43.19 8.04 -11.15
CA PRO A 6 44.07 7.49 -10.12
C PRO A 6 43.41 6.39 -9.25
N ARG A 7 44.25 5.47 -8.74
CA ARG A 7 43.96 4.36 -7.82
C ARG A 7 44.35 4.72 -6.36
N PRO A 8 43.90 3.94 -5.34
CA PRO A 8 43.87 4.31 -3.92
C PRO A 8 45.10 3.81 -3.12
N PRO A 9 45.26 4.19 -1.83
CA PRO A 9 46.26 3.56 -0.97
C PRO A 9 45.72 2.34 -0.21
N ARG A 10 46.62 1.37 -0.05
CA ARG A 10 46.50 0.14 0.74
C ARG A 10 46.94 0.37 2.19
N GLY A 11 46.29 -0.31 3.12
CA GLY A 11 46.83 -0.65 4.44
C GLY A 11 46.21 -1.96 4.95
N ARG A 12 46.97 -3.06 4.88
CA ARG A 12 46.71 -4.35 5.56
C ARG A 12 47.26 -4.25 6.98
N ALA A 13 46.66 -4.83 8.02
CA ALA A 13 46.88 -6.19 8.57
C ALA A 13 46.52 -6.08 10.08
N ALA A 14 46.14 -7.07 10.89
CA ALA A 14 45.79 -8.48 10.78
C ALA A 14 45.33 -8.96 12.18
N SER A 15 44.52 -10.04 12.23
CA SER A 15 44.47 -11.12 13.27
C SER A 15 44.18 -10.74 14.75
N ALA A 16 43.47 -11.50 15.59
CA ALA A 16 43.20 -12.94 15.71
C ALA A 16 41.89 -13.14 16.52
N ARG A 17 40.96 -14.03 16.12
CA ARG A 17 40.72 -15.39 16.69
C ARG A 17 40.98 -15.55 18.20
N ALA A 18 39.93 -15.89 18.97
CA ALA A 18 39.82 -17.18 19.70
C ALA A 18 38.47 -17.31 20.44
N SER A 19 37.79 -18.43 20.19
CA SER A 19 36.68 -19.00 20.98
C SER A 19 37.21 -19.73 22.23
N TRP A 20 36.30 -20.44 22.93
CA TRP A 20 36.46 -21.38 24.08
C TRP A 20 36.11 -20.75 25.44
N LEU A 21 35.43 -21.38 26.40
CA LEU A 21 34.55 -22.57 26.49
C LEU A 21 33.96 -22.54 27.93
N LEU A 22 32.83 -23.22 28.13
CA LEU A 22 32.20 -23.55 29.42
C LEU A 22 33.16 -24.20 30.44
N LEU A 23 32.94 -23.97 31.75
CA LEU A 23 32.87 -25.04 32.76
C LEU A 23 32.22 -24.58 34.08
N ALA A 24 31.60 -25.55 34.76
CA ALA A 24 30.69 -25.41 35.89
C ALA A 24 31.29 -25.82 37.25
N LEU A 25 30.51 -25.52 38.31
CA LEU A 25 30.34 -26.23 39.60
C LEU A 25 31.41 -26.15 40.71
N GLY A 26 30.94 -25.81 41.91
CA GLY A 26 31.60 -26.03 43.21
C GLY A 26 30.78 -25.51 44.40
N LEU A 27 30.21 -26.44 45.18
CA LEU A 27 29.31 -26.29 46.35
C LEU A 27 30.00 -25.85 47.66
N ALA A 28 29.23 -25.25 48.60
CA ALA A 28 28.91 -25.77 49.96
C ALA A 28 28.91 -24.74 51.13
N GLY A 29 27.89 -24.85 52.01
CA GLY A 29 27.87 -24.40 53.43
C GLY A 29 26.70 -23.47 53.81
N CYS A 30 25.49 -23.94 54.11
CA CYS A 30 24.94 -24.43 55.41
C CYS A 30 24.94 -23.43 56.60
N SER A 31 23.74 -22.94 56.97
CA SER A 31 23.22 -22.97 58.36
C SER A 31 21.72 -22.58 58.41
N THR A 32 20.90 -23.43 59.03
CA THR A 32 19.50 -23.19 59.39
C THR A 32 19.38 -22.43 60.72
N PRO A 33 18.21 -21.86 61.05
CA PRO A 33 17.55 -22.37 62.26
C PRO A 33 16.01 -22.49 62.19
N ALA A 34 15.55 -23.58 62.83
CA ALA A 34 14.40 -23.80 63.71
C ALA A 34 13.00 -23.20 63.41
N ALA A 35 12.03 -24.12 63.43
CA ALA A 35 10.60 -23.88 63.42
C ALA A 35 10.04 -23.50 64.81
N GLY A 36 9.01 -22.64 64.81
CA GLY A 36 8.10 -22.30 65.91
C GLY A 36 6.64 -22.23 65.41
N PRO A 37 5.63 -22.19 66.31
CA PRO A 37 4.36 -22.94 66.23
C PRO A 37 3.23 -22.29 65.41
N PRO A 38 2.12 -23.02 65.12
CA PRO A 38 1.04 -22.56 64.25
C PRO A 38 0.08 -21.63 64.98
N GLY A 39 -0.23 -20.47 64.40
CA GLY A 39 -1.15 -19.49 64.96
C GLY A 39 -1.99 -18.79 63.89
N ALA A 40 -3.29 -19.09 63.95
CA ALA A 40 -4.45 -18.30 63.54
C ALA A 40 -4.43 -17.57 62.18
N GLY A 41 -5.34 -17.99 61.30
CA GLY A 41 -5.70 -17.26 60.08
C GLY A 41 -6.21 -15.85 60.38
N GLY A 42 -5.63 -14.88 59.66
CA GLY A 42 -6.29 -13.65 59.28
C GLY A 42 -6.81 -13.79 57.84
N PRO A 43 -7.86 -13.06 57.43
CA PRO A 43 -8.31 -13.08 56.06
C PRO A 43 -7.16 -12.61 55.16
N ASP A 44 -6.99 -13.27 54.02
CA ASP A 44 -6.12 -12.82 52.92
C ASP A 44 -6.44 -11.36 52.63
N ALA A 45 -5.65 -10.45 53.20
CA ALA A 45 -5.50 -9.12 52.66
C ALA A 45 -4.74 -9.34 51.37
N GLY A 46 -5.50 -9.41 50.26
CA GLY A 46 -4.96 -9.53 48.92
C GLY A 46 -3.79 -8.58 48.75
N ALA A 47 -2.70 -9.07 48.15
CA ALA A 47 -1.56 -8.25 47.78
C ALA A 47 -2.08 -6.95 47.12
N PRO A 48 -1.50 -5.78 47.43
CA PRO A 48 -1.97 -4.51 46.86
C PRO A 48 -1.93 -4.66 45.34
N GLU A 49 -3.11 -4.64 44.73
CA GLU A 49 -3.27 -4.76 43.29
C GLU A 49 -2.49 -3.61 42.66
N GLU A 50 -1.46 -3.93 41.87
CA GLU A 50 -0.66 -2.91 41.21
C GLU A 50 -1.58 -2.03 40.34
N PRO A 51 -1.57 -0.71 40.54
CA PRO A 51 -2.37 0.18 39.71
C PRO A 51 -1.89 0.11 38.26
N CYS A 52 -2.84 0.16 37.34
CA CYS A 52 -2.55 0.22 35.91
C CYS A 52 -1.61 1.38 35.58
N ALA A 53 -0.71 1.18 34.61
CA ALA A 53 0.23 2.20 34.19
C ALA A 53 -0.54 3.48 33.76
N PRO A 54 0.02 4.68 33.99
CA PRO A 54 -0.56 5.92 33.47
C PRO A 54 -0.94 5.78 32.00
N GLY A 55 -2.15 6.20 31.65
CA GLY A 55 -2.73 6.04 30.31
C GLY A 55 -3.40 4.71 30.02
N THR A 56 -3.64 3.90 31.05
CA THR A 56 -4.48 2.71 30.96
C THR A 56 -5.61 2.74 31.99
N LEU A 57 -6.79 2.30 31.57
CA LEU A 57 -7.94 2.03 32.43
C LEU A 57 -7.81 0.60 32.97
N ARG A 58 -8.05 0.44 34.27
CA ARG A 58 -8.22 -0.88 34.87
C ARG A 58 -9.63 -1.39 34.58
N LEU A 59 -9.74 -2.54 33.93
CA LEU A 59 -11.01 -3.22 33.68
C LEU A 59 -11.49 -3.96 34.93
N GLU A 60 -12.77 -4.32 35.00
CA GLU A 60 -13.33 -5.16 36.08
C GLU A 60 -12.63 -6.52 36.19
N SER A 61 -12.08 -7.02 35.09
CA SER A 61 -11.27 -8.24 35.02
C SER A 61 -9.88 -8.10 35.68
N GLY A 62 -9.49 -6.89 36.08
CA GLY A 62 -8.16 -6.57 36.61
C GLY A 62 -7.09 -6.30 35.55
N SER A 63 -7.36 -6.48 34.26
CA SER A 63 -6.43 -6.13 33.17
C SER A 63 -6.41 -4.63 32.88
N CYS A 64 -5.31 -4.13 32.32
CA CYS A 64 -5.17 -2.74 31.90
C CYS A 64 -5.38 -2.58 30.39
N GLN A 65 -6.18 -1.61 29.97
CA GLN A 65 -6.42 -1.27 28.56
C GLN A 65 -6.11 0.22 28.33
N PRO A 66 -5.63 0.66 27.14
CA PRO A 66 -5.46 2.09 26.86
C PRO A 66 -6.73 2.88 27.17
N ALA A 67 -6.59 3.93 27.97
CA ALA A 67 -7.69 4.83 28.26
C ALA A 67 -8.15 5.50 26.97
N GLY A 68 -9.46 5.69 26.79
CA GLY A 68 -10.04 6.25 25.57
C GLY A 68 -10.33 5.23 24.46
N LEU A 69 -10.19 3.92 24.74
CA LEU A 69 -10.69 2.84 23.88
C LEU A 69 -11.77 2.01 24.61
N PRO A 70 -12.82 1.52 23.92
CA PRO A 70 -13.90 0.78 24.56
C PRO A 70 -13.41 -0.51 25.21
N PRO A 71 -13.73 -0.76 26.49
CA PRO A 71 -13.22 -1.92 27.22
C PRO A 71 -13.66 -3.27 26.66
N GLU A 72 -14.78 -3.28 25.93
CA GLU A 72 -15.36 -4.45 25.26
C GLU A 72 -15.09 -4.46 23.74
N MET A 73 -14.12 -3.68 23.25
CA MET A 73 -13.70 -3.80 21.85
C MET A 73 -13.28 -5.25 21.56
N PRO A 74 -13.77 -5.84 20.47
CA PRO A 74 -13.49 -7.25 20.20
C PRO A 74 -12.02 -7.48 19.86
N CYS A 75 -11.35 -6.49 19.26
CA CYS A 75 -9.91 -6.50 18.97
C CYS A 75 -9.28 -5.12 19.15
N PRO A 76 -7.99 -5.03 19.48
CA PRO A 76 -7.27 -3.76 19.56
C PRO A 76 -7.10 -3.13 18.17
N PRO A 77 -6.85 -1.80 18.10
CA PRO A 77 -6.62 -1.11 16.83
C PRO A 77 -5.45 -1.72 16.04
N GLY A 78 -5.65 -1.92 14.74
CA GLY A 78 -4.70 -2.62 13.86
C GLY A 78 -4.89 -4.14 13.80
N GLU A 79 -5.91 -4.66 14.49
CA GLU A 79 -6.32 -6.07 14.41
C GLU A 79 -7.79 -6.18 13.98
N VAL A 80 -8.13 -7.32 13.38
CA VAL A 80 -9.50 -7.65 12.97
C VAL A 80 -9.98 -8.94 13.62
N VAL A 81 -11.27 -8.98 13.91
CA VAL A 81 -11.96 -10.19 14.35
C VAL A 81 -12.05 -11.15 13.17
N VAL A 82 -11.54 -12.37 13.36
CA VAL A 82 -11.71 -13.46 12.39
C VAL A 82 -12.91 -14.35 12.77
N SER A 83 -13.31 -15.26 11.88
CA SER A 83 -14.55 -16.04 12.01
C SER A 83 -14.67 -16.90 13.28
N ASP A 84 -13.55 -17.23 13.92
CA ASP A 84 -13.51 -17.97 15.19
C ASP A 84 -13.54 -17.07 16.44
N GLY A 85 -13.73 -15.76 16.25
CA GLY A 85 -13.79 -14.75 17.31
C GLY A 85 -12.43 -14.29 17.84
N ARG A 86 -11.31 -14.82 17.31
CA ARG A 86 -9.97 -14.35 17.69
C ARG A 86 -9.59 -13.06 16.96
N CYS A 87 -8.60 -12.37 17.51
CA CYS A 87 -7.99 -11.22 16.87
C CYS A 87 -6.80 -11.63 16.00
N ARG A 88 -6.68 -10.94 14.88
CA ARG A 88 -5.60 -11.14 13.92
C ARG A 88 -5.08 -9.78 13.48
N ALA A 89 -3.75 -9.62 13.54
CA ALA A 89 -3.07 -8.45 13.02
C ALA A 89 -3.39 -8.21 11.54
N ALA A 90 -3.45 -6.93 11.18
CA ALA A 90 -3.54 -6.49 9.79
C ALA A 90 -2.38 -7.04 8.94
N GLY A 91 -2.62 -7.12 7.63
CA GLY A 91 -1.70 -7.64 6.62
C GLY A 91 -2.10 -9.04 6.16
N VAL A 92 -1.22 -9.66 5.36
CA VAL A 92 -1.43 -11.03 4.89
C VAL A 92 -1.30 -11.99 6.07
N PRO A 93 -2.32 -12.82 6.36
CA PRO A 93 -2.25 -13.77 7.45
C PRO A 93 -1.31 -14.95 7.12
N PRO A 94 -0.86 -15.74 8.12
CA PRO A 94 0.07 -16.85 7.90
C PRO A 94 -0.40 -17.90 6.87
N ASP A 95 -1.71 -18.10 6.77
CA ASP A 95 -2.39 -18.98 5.83
C ASP A 95 -2.90 -18.26 4.56
N GLY A 96 -2.66 -16.94 4.46
CA GLY A 96 -3.10 -16.10 3.35
C GLY A 96 -2.12 -16.04 2.18
N CYS A 97 -0.89 -16.54 2.34
CA CYS A 97 0.07 -16.58 1.23
C CYS A 97 -0.31 -17.62 0.18
N GLY A 98 -0.06 -17.27 -1.09
CA GLY A 98 -0.32 -18.11 -2.24
C GLY A 98 0.58 -19.33 -2.34
N GLU A 99 0.22 -20.26 -3.23
CA GLU A 99 1.11 -21.38 -3.57
C GLU A 99 2.46 -20.82 -4.12
N GLY A 100 3.56 -21.32 -3.56
CA GLY A 100 4.89 -20.83 -3.92
C GLY A 100 5.35 -19.57 -3.20
N PHE A 101 4.62 -19.13 -2.18
CA PHE A 101 4.99 -18.02 -1.29
C PHE A 101 5.09 -18.50 0.16
N ALA A 102 5.99 -17.88 0.92
CA ALA A 102 6.16 -18.09 2.35
C ALA A 102 5.76 -16.83 3.11
N TRP A 103 5.02 -16.98 4.21
CA TRP A 103 4.71 -15.86 5.09
C TRP A 103 5.98 -15.28 5.72
N ASP A 104 6.10 -13.96 5.74
CA ASP A 104 7.33 -13.27 6.13
C ASP A 104 7.42 -12.96 7.64
N GLY A 105 6.37 -13.29 8.41
CA GLY A 105 6.29 -12.99 9.83
C GLY A 105 5.83 -11.56 10.17
N ARG A 106 5.61 -10.71 9.16
CA ARG A 106 5.36 -9.26 9.30
C ARG A 106 4.23 -8.78 8.42
N GLY A 107 3.22 -9.62 8.22
CA GLY A 107 2.01 -9.31 7.46
C GLY A 107 2.20 -9.35 5.94
N GLY A 108 3.26 -9.98 5.43
CA GLY A 108 3.55 -10.12 4.00
C GLY A 108 3.84 -11.55 3.57
N CYS A 109 4.13 -11.70 2.29
CA CYS A 109 4.53 -12.94 1.65
C CYS A 109 5.82 -12.72 0.85
N GLU A 110 6.82 -13.56 1.09
CA GLU A 110 8.00 -13.67 0.25
C GLU A 110 7.79 -14.76 -0.80
N VAL A 111 8.12 -14.45 -2.04
CA VAL A 111 8.07 -15.45 -3.11
C VAL A 111 9.24 -16.43 -2.97
N ILE A 112 8.95 -17.72 -3.10
CA ILE A 112 9.96 -18.76 -3.25
C ILE A 112 10.38 -18.81 -4.72
N LEU A 113 11.53 -18.21 -5.04
CA LEU A 113 12.13 -18.21 -6.37
C LEU A 113 13.67 -18.29 -6.25
N PRO A 114 14.39 -18.90 -7.20
CA PRO A 114 15.84 -18.83 -7.26
C PRO A 114 16.31 -17.43 -7.71
N ALA A 115 17.63 -17.26 -7.76
CA ALA A 115 18.24 -16.17 -8.52
C ALA A 115 17.74 -16.17 -9.99
N PRO A 116 17.78 -15.02 -10.70
CA PRO A 116 17.27 -14.91 -12.07
C PRO A 116 17.82 -16.00 -13.00
N CYS A 117 16.91 -16.70 -13.68
CA CYS A 117 17.28 -17.80 -14.58
C CYS A 117 17.96 -17.32 -15.85
N LEU A 118 18.88 -18.14 -16.36
CA LEU A 118 19.55 -17.93 -17.64
C LEU A 118 18.56 -17.93 -18.82
N ALA A 119 19.02 -17.56 -20.01
CA ALA A 119 18.22 -17.65 -21.23
C ALA A 119 17.68 -19.08 -21.43
N ALA A 120 16.46 -19.21 -21.94
CA ALA A 120 15.76 -20.49 -22.14
C ALA A 120 15.37 -21.27 -20.86
N GLN A 121 15.71 -20.79 -19.66
CA GLN A 121 15.32 -21.40 -18.40
C GLN A 121 14.20 -20.62 -17.72
N VAL A 122 13.42 -21.33 -16.91
CA VAL A 122 12.26 -20.80 -16.18
C VAL A 122 12.33 -21.17 -14.70
N ALA A 123 11.71 -20.32 -13.89
CA ALA A 123 11.30 -20.63 -12.53
C ALA A 123 9.98 -19.88 -12.28
N VAL A 124 9.02 -20.56 -11.68
CA VAL A 124 7.72 -20.01 -11.27
C VAL A 124 7.62 -20.03 -9.74
N PRO A 125 6.66 -19.32 -9.12
CA PRO A 125 6.53 -19.33 -7.65
C PRO A 125 6.54 -20.76 -7.10
N GLY A 126 7.37 -21.00 -6.09
CA GLY A 126 7.60 -22.32 -5.49
C GLY A 126 8.84 -23.06 -6.02
N ASP A 127 9.35 -22.70 -7.19
CA ASP A 127 10.61 -23.27 -7.69
C ASP A 127 11.79 -22.74 -6.84
N SER A 128 12.67 -23.63 -6.41
CA SER A 128 13.92 -23.28 -5.71
C SER A 128 15.15 -23.27 -6.62
N THR A 129 15.00 -23.74 -7.86
CA THR A 129 16.05 -23.82 -8.87
C THR A 129 15.49 -23.53 -10.26
N CYS A 130 16.29 -22.94 -11.13
CA CYS A 130 15.94 -22.78 -12.53
C CYS A 130 15.94 -24.11 -13.27
N ARG A 131 14.97 -24.31 -14.16
CA ARG A 131 14.82 -25.52 -14.97
C ARG A 131 14.63 -25.19 -16.44
N ASP A 132 14.93 -26.16 -17.29
CA ASP A 132 14.53 -26.09 -18.69
C ASP A 132 13.01 -26.19 -18.82
N ILE A 133 12.47 -25.64 -19.90
CA ILE A 133 11.03 -25.60 -20.17
C ILE A 133 10.46 -27.02 -20.32
N ALA A 134 11.18 -27.91 -21.00
CA ALA A 134 10.79 -29.30 -21.21
C ALA A 134 12.00 -30.23 -21.38
N ALA A 135 11.86 -31.47 -20.91
CA ALA A 135 12.84 -32.52 -21.19
C ALA A 135 12.84 -32.90 -22.68
N CYS A 136 14.03 -33.03 -23.27
CA CYS A 136 14.19 -33.31 -24.70
C CYS A 136 14.14 -34.79 -25.09
N GLY A 137 14.28 -35.72 -24.12
CA GLY A 137 14.43 -37.15 -24.38
C GLY A 137 15.66 -37.51 -25.24
N LEU A 138 15.92 -38.81 -25.42
CA LEU A 138 17.08 -39.30 -26.18
C LEU A 138 16.76 -39.64 -27.64
N SER A 139 15.51 -40.00 -27.96
CA SER A 139 15.11 -40.38 -29.33
C SER A 139 15.07 -39.18 -30.27
N SER A 140 15.06 -39.41 -31.60
CA SER A 140 14.97 -38.34 -32.62
C SER A 140 13.76 -37.43 -32.44
N TYR A 141 12.68 -37.96 -31.85
CA TYR A 141 11.42 -37.28 -31.55
C TYR A 141 11.18 -37.16 -30.03
N GLY A 142 12.22 -37.34 -29.21
CA GLY A 142 12.14 -37.22 -27.75
C GLY A 142 11.13 -38.16 -27.09
N ILE A 143 10.20 -37.56 -26.34
CA ILE A 143 9.14 -38.22 -25.55
C ILE A 143 7.75 -38.08 -26.20
N ILE A 144 7.68 -37.68 -27.47
CA ILE A 144 6.40 -37.48 -28.17
C ILE A 144 5.67 -38.83 -28.24
N PRO A 145 4.40 -38.92 -27.82
CA PRO A 145 3.59 -40.11 -28.05
C PRO A 145 3.29 -40.20 -29.55
N VAL A 146 3.81 -41.23 -30.20
CA VAL A 146 3.61 -41.47 -31.64
C VAL A 146 2.71 -42.67 -31.85
N ASP A 147 1.86 -42.58 -32.86
CA ASP A 147 0.95 -43.64 -33.33
C ASP A 147 1.09 -43.87 -34.84
N ALA A 148 0.24 -44.71 -35.41
CA ALA A 148 0.26 -45.04 -36.84
C ALA A 148 -0.13 -43.86 -37.76
N ASP A 149 -0.86 -42.86 -37.24
CA ASP A 149 -1.34 -41.71 -37.99
C ASP A 149 -0.44 -40.47 -37.83
N THR A 150 0.59 -40.57 -36.99
CA THR A 150 1.53 -39.50 -36.69
C THR A 150 2.37 -39.11 -37.92
N GLN A 151 2.33 -37.83 -38.26
CA GLN A 151 3.18 -37.24 -39.30
C GLN A 151 4.53 -36.85 -38.70
N HIS A 152 5.61 -37.38 -39.25
CA HIS A 152 6.97 -37.13 -38.78
C HIS A 152 7.64 -36.04 -39.60
N VAL A 153 8.26 -35.07 -38.94
CA VAL A 153 8.94 -33.93 -39.56
C VAL A 153 10.41 -33.92 -39.12
N ASN A 154 11.34 -33.85 -40.07
CA ASN A 154 12.78 -33.75 -39.82
C ASN A 154 13.49 -32.97 -40.94
N ALA A 155 13.91 -31.73 -40.65
CA ALA A 155 14.61 -30.87 -41.60
C ALA A 155 15.95 -31.44 -42.10
N ALA A 156 16.53 -32.43 -41.41
CA ALA A 156 17.77 -33.08 -41.83
C ALA A 156 17.55 -34.17 -42.90
N TYR A 157 16.30 -34.53 -43.22
CA TYR A 157 16.01 -35.50 -44.26
C TYR A 157 16.46 -34.99 -45.64
N ARG A 158 17.04 -35.89 -46.46
CA ARG A 158 17.62 -35.56 -47.78
C ARG A 158 17.10 -36.47 -48.90
N GLY A 159 16.17 -37.38 -48.61
CA GLY A 159 15.71 -38.38 -49.59
C GLY A 159 14.83 -37.82 -50.71
N GLY A 160 14.19 -36.66 -50.51
CA GLY A 160 13.36 -36.00 -51.52
C GLY A 160 12.03 -36.70 -51.85
N ASP A 161 11.74 -37.81 -51.16
CA ASP A 161 10.57 -38.69 -51.31
C ASP A 161 9.73 -38.76 -50.03
N SER A 162 9.60 -37.63 -49.30
CA SER A 162 8.87 -37.57 -48.04
C SER A 162 7.42 -38.06 -48.18
N ASP A 163 6.99 -38.92 -47.25
CA ASP A 163 5.61 -39.42 -47.13
C ASP A 163 5.03 -39.24 -45.72
N GLY A 164 5.79 -38.60 -44.82
CA GLY A 164 5.37 -38.35 -43.43
C GLY A 164 5.59 -39.50 -42.47
N SER A 165 6.06 -40.65 -42.96
CA SER A 165 6.51 -41.75 -42.09
C SER A 165 7.80 -41.40 -41.37
N ARG A 166 8.13 -42.16 -40.32
CA ARG A 166 9.40 -42.00 -39.60
C ARG A 166 10.64 -42.24 -40.47
N GLN A 167 10.51 -43.03 -41.54
CA GLN A 167 11.60 -43.38 -42.45
C GLN A 167 11.79 -42.32 -43.53
N ARG A 168 10.69 -41.70 -43.99
CA ARG A 168 10.67 -40.64 -45.01
C ARG A 168 9.89 -39.42 -44.49
N PRO A 169 10.39 -38.78 -43.41
CA PRO A 169 9.67 -37.69 -42.77
C PRO A 169 9.58 -36.47 -43.69
N TRP A 170 8.59 -35.62 -43.45
CA TRP A 170 8.48 -34.29 -44.06
C TRP A 170 9.70 -33.43 -43.68
N THR A 171 10.16 -32.56 -44.58
CA THR A 171 11.27 -31.64 -44.27
C THR A 171 10.80 -30.30 -43.70
N ARG A 172 9.51 -29.97 -43.86
CA ARG A 172 8.87 -28.75 -43.34
C ARG A 172 7.74 -29.12 -42.38
N ILE A 173 7.50 -28.25 -41.40
CA ILE A 173 6.40 -28.40 -40.44
C ILE A 173 5.06 -28.24 -41.17
N GLN A 174 4.96 -27.30 -42.12
CA GLN A 174 3.73 -27.09 -42.88
C GLN A 174 3.27 -28.36 -43.61
N ASP A 175 4.18 -29.07 -44.28
CA ASP A 175 3.83 -30.31 -45.00
C ASP A 175 3.24 -31.38 -44.06
N GLY A 176 3.76 -31.46 -42.83
CA GLY A 176 3.21 -32.34 -41.79
C GLY A 176 1.80 -31.94 -41.35
N ILE A 177 1.54 -30.64 -41.18
CA ILE A 177 0.22 -30.10 -40.86
C ILE A 177 -0.76 -30.35 -42.01
N ASP A 178 -0.32 -30.17 -43.26
CA ASP A 178 -1.15 -30.38 -44.44
C ASP A 178 -1.54 -31.87 -44.58
N ALA A 179 -0.63 -32.79 -44.24
CA ALA A 179 -0.85 -34.24 -44.33
C ALA A 179 -1.62 -34.84 -43.14
N VAL A 180 -1.53 -34.26 -41.94
CA VAL A 180 -2.10 -34.89 -40.73
C VAL A 180 -3.62 -34.97 -40.78
N LYS A 181 -4.20 -36.06 -40.27
CA LYS A 181 -5.65 -36.15 -40.06
C LYS A 181 -6.11 -35.13 -39.01
N PRO A 182 -7.36 -34.65 -39.03
CA PRO A 182 -7.90 -33.77 -38.00
C PRO A 182 -7.62 -34.29 -36.58
N GLY A 183 -6.94 -33.49 -35.76
CA GLY A 183 -6.57 -33.79 -34.38
C GLY A 183 -5.31 -34.65 -34.22
N GLY A 184 -4.71 -35.12 -35.31
CA GLY A 184 -3.52 -35.96 -35.27
C GLY A 184 -2.24 -35.21 -34.89
N ILE A 185 -1.18 -35.98 -34.67
CA ILE A 185 0.10 -35.48 -34.18
C ILE A 185 1.07 -35.24 -35.34
N VAL A 186 1.69 -34.06 -35.34
CA VAL A 186 2.85 -33.71 -36.15
C VAL A 186 4.07 -33.72 -35.23
N ALA A 187 4.84 -34.80 -35.26
CA ALA A 187 6.03 -35.00 -34.44
C ALA A 187 7.25 -34.34 -35.10
N VAL A 188 7.79 -33.29 -34.47
CA VAL A 188 8.89 -32.49 -35.03
C VAL A 188 10.21 -32.83 -34.35
N ALA A 189 11.16 -33.33 -35.14
CA ALA A 189 12.50 -33.67 -34.69
C ALA A 189 13.34 -32.43 -34.34
N ALA A 190 14.49 -32.65 -33.70
CA ALA A 190 15.48 -31.60 -33.49
C ALA A 190 15.91 -30.97 -34.83
N GLY A 191 15.91 -29.65 -34.90
CA GLY A 191 16.24 -28.91 -36.11
C GLY A 191 15.81 -27.46 -36.07
N ARG A 192 16.31 -26.71 -37.05
CA ARG A 192 15.87 -25.36 -37.35
C ARG A 192 15.00 -25.38 -38.60
N TYR A 193 13.81 -24.81 -38.48
CA TYR A 193 12.78 -24.79 -39.50
C TYR A 193 12.57 -23.35 -39.93
N LEU A 194 13.06 -23.01 -41.11
CA LEU A 194 12.98 -21.66 -41.67
C LEU A 194 11.75 -21.55 -42.56
N GLU A 195 10.61 -21.26 -41.94
CA GLU A 195 9.30 -21.20 -42.59
C GLU A 195 8.31 -20.41 -41.73
N ASP A 196 7.22 -19.95 -42.33
CA ASP A 196 6.03 -19.48 -41.61
C ASP A 196 4.97 -20.58 -41.65
N VAL A 197 4.41 -20.93 -40.49
CA VAL A 197 3.48 -22.06 -40.34
C VAL A 197 2.04 -21.58 -40.17
N VAL A 198 1.11 -22.25 -40.82
CA VAL A 198 -0.33 -22.01 -40.73
C VAL A 198 -1.07 -23.29 -40.37
N VAL A 199 -1.81 -23.25 -39.26
CA VAL A 199 -2.82 -24.26 -38.90
C VAL A 199 -4.18 -23.67 -39.26
N ASP A 200 -4.81 -24.24 -40.28
CA ASP A 200 -6.11 -23.82 -40.81
C ASP A 200 -6.91 -25.04 -41.30
N GLY A 201 -8.23 -24.92 -41.34
CA GLY A 201 -9.15 -25.94 -41.86
C GLY A 201 -9.31 -27.21 -41.02
N LYS A 202 -8.42 -27.50 -40.07
CA LYS A 202 -8.49 -28.66 -39.17
C LYS A 202 -7.67 -28.46 -37.89
N PRO A 203 -8.00 -29.13 -36.78
CA PRO A 203 -7.14 -29.14 -35.61
C PRO A 203 -5.88 -29.97 -35.87
N ALA A 204 -4.77 -29.56 -35.28
CA ALA A 204 -3.51 -30.32 -35.31
C ALA A 204 -2.78 -30.21 -33.97
N THR A 205 -2.09 -31.28 -33.57
CA THR A 205 -1.13 -31.27 -32.46
C THR A 205 0.28 -31.20 -33.02
N VAL A 206 0.88 -30.00 -33.03
CA VAL A 206 2.29 -29.82 -33.40
C VAL A 206 3.14 -30.00 -32.16
N TRP A 207 3.89 -31.10 -32.11
CA TRP A 207 4.70 -31.45 -30.95
C TRP A 207 6.17 -31.57 -31.35
N GLY A 208 6.97 -30.60 -30.90
CA GLY A 208 8.43 -30.63 -31.02
C GLY A 208 9.11 -31.40 -29.91
N ARG A 209 10.26 -31.99 -30.21
CA ARG A 209 11.10 -32.72 -29.25
C ARG A 209 11.30 -31.96 -27.94
N CYS A 210 11.69 -30.69 -28.02
CA CYS A 210 11.72 -29.72 -26.91
C CYS A 210 12.12 -28.33 -27.46
N PRO A 211 11.82 -27.23 -26.74
CA PRO A 211 12.17 -25.88 -27.20
C PRO A 211 13.68 -25.63 -27.28
N GLY A 212 14.51 -26.42 -26.58
CA GLY A 212 15.96 -26.31 -26.68
C GLY A 212 16.56 -26.87 -27.96
N LEU A 213 15.80 -27.70 -28.71
CA LEU A 213 16.30 -28.40 -29.91
C LEU A 213 15.42 -28.20 -31.16
N VAL A 214 14.20 -27.70 -31.02
CA VAL A 214 13.28 -27.43 -32.13
C VAL A 214 13.05 -25.93 -32.23
N ASP A 215 13.57 -25.32 -33.28
CA ASP A 215 13.47 -23.88 -33.54
C ASP A 215 12.67 -23.63 -34.82
N LEU A 216 11.45 -23.12 -34.68
CA LEU A 216 10.65 -22.52 -35.75
C LEU A 216 11.07 -21.06 -35.91
N SER A 217 11.89 -20.81 -36.92
CA SER A 217 12.37 -19.49 -37.30
C SER A 217 11.47 -18.91 -38.40
N GLY A 218 10.50 -18.10 -38.01
CA GLY A 218 9.65 -17.35 -38.93
C GLY A 218 10.46 -16.43 -39.85
N VAL A 219 10.00 -16.30 -41.09
CA VAL A 219 10.63 -15.50 -42.15
C VAL A 219 9.83 -14.26 -42.54
N GLY A 220 8.52 -14.28 -42.29
CA GLY A 220 7.61 -13.20 -42.67
C GLY A 220 7.09 -12.41 -41.49
N GLU A 221 5.86 -11.92 -41.64
CA GLU A 221 5.20 -11.09 -40.62
C GLU A 221 4.89 -11.86 -39.33
N ARG A 222 4.76 -13.19 -39.40
CA ARG A 222 4.37 -14.05 -38.27
C ARG A 222 4.92 -15.46 -38.44
N ALA A 223 5.59 -15.99 -37.42
CA ALA A 223 6.18 -17.32 -37.48
C ALA A 223 5.13 -18.45 -37.46
N LEU A 224 4.06 -18.31 -36.66
CA LEU A 224 2.97 -19.29 -36.61
C LEU A 224 1.60 -18.60 -36.55
N SER A 225 0.64 -19.09 -37.34
CA SER A 225 -0.74 -18.62 -37.33
C SER A 225 -1.72 -19.78 -37.19
N ILE A 226 -2.66 -19.66 -36.27
CA ILE A 226 -3.81 -20.57 -36.13
C ILE A 226 -5.04 -19.77 -36.50
N ARG A 227 -5.80 -20.22 -37.49
CA ARG A 227 -6.89 -19.43 -38.09
C ARG A 227 -8.16 -20.24 -38.23
N GLY A 228 -9.28 -19.54 -38.07
CA GLY A 228 -10.61 -20.07 -38.35
C GLY A 228 -11.13 -21.05 -37.30
N ARG A 229 -12.46 -21.22 -37.28
CA ARG A 229 -13.12 -22.08 -36.28
C ARG A 229 -12.76 -23.55 -36.42
N GLN A 230 -12.36 -24.00 -37.60
CA GLN A 230 -12.01 -25.39 -37.86
C GLN A 230 -10.69 -25.81 -37.23
N ALA A 231 -9.82 -24.87 -36.82
CA ALA A 231 -8.60 -25.16 -36.08
C ALA A 231 -8.81 -25.28 -34.56
N ARG A 232 -10.07 -25.27 -34.09
CA ARG A 232 -10.42 -25.38 -32.67
C ARG A 232 -9.82 -26.63 -32.03
N GLY A 233 -9.19 -26.48 -30.86
CA GLY A 233 -8.55 -27.59 -30.15
C GLY A 233 -7.12 -27.89 -30.62
N SER A 234 -6.53 -27.05 -31.46
CA SER A 234 -5.13 -27.23 -31.86
C SER A 234 -4.17 -27.04 -30.68
N VAL A 235 -3.10 -27.82 -30.68
CA VAL A 235 -2.08 -27.84 -29.62
C VAL A 235 -0.71 -27.57 -30.23
N LEU A 236 0.04 -26.67 -29.60
CA LEU A 236 1.45 -26.44 -29.89
C LEU A 236 2.28 -26.74 -28.65
N ARG A 237 3.27 -27.62 -28.78
CA ARG A 237 4.07 -28.08 -27.64
C ARG A 237 5.51 -28.33 -27.96
N GLY A 238 6.41 -27.95 -27.06
CA GLY A 238 7.83 -28.33 -27.14
C GLY A 238 8.59 -27.70 -28.31
N VAL A 239 8.19 -26.50 -28.73
CA VAL A 239 8.78 -25.76 -29.85
C VAL A 239 9.29 -24.40 -29.36
N ALA A 240 10.47 -23.97 -29.82
CA ALA A 240 10.90 -22.58 -29.76
C ALA A 240 10.50 -21.85 -31.04
N ILE A 241 10.07 -20.60 -30.89
CA ILE A 241 9.50 -19.77 -31.96
C ILE A 241 10.20 -18.42 -31.91
N THR A 242 10.78 -18.02 -33.04
CA THR A 242 11.49 -16.74 -33.22
C THR A 242 11.20 -16.18 -34.61
N GLY A 243 11.48 -14.90 -34.86
CA GLY A 243 11.34 -14.31 -36.20
C GLY A 243 11.33 -12.78 -36.22
N PRO A 244 11.44 -12.16 -37.40
CA PRO A 244 11.42 -10.70 -37.55
C PRO A 244 10.04 -10.09 -37.28
N GLY A 245 8.97 -10.88 -37.35
CA GLY A 245 7.60 -10.46 -37.09
C GLY A 245 7.07 -10.88 -35.73
N ALA A 246 5.78 -11.19 -35.67
CA ALA A 246 5.12 -11.74 -34.49
C ALA A 246 5.44 -13.24 -34.30
N GLY A 247 5.43 -13.74 -33.07
CA GLY A 247 5.66 -15.16 -32.80
C GLY A 247 4.47 -16.02 -33.21
N VAL A 248 3.39 -15.96 -32.42
CA VAL A 248 2.16 -16.74 -32.64
C VAL A 248 0.96 -15.80 -32.74
N ARG A 249 0.09 -16.01 -33.74
CA ARG A 249 -1.24 -15.38 -33.80
C ARG A 249 -2.34 -16.42 -33.89
N VAL A 250 -3.29 -16.33 -32.97
CA VAL A 250 -4.55 -17.08 -33.00
C VAL A 250 -5.67 -16.13 -33.40
N ASP A 251 -6.35 -16.44 -34.51
CA ASP A 251 -7.37 -15.59 -35.11
C ASP A 251 -8.67 -16.39 -35.34
N GLY A 252 -9.66 -16.14 -34.49
CA GLY A 252 -10.97 -16.78 -34.55
C GLY A 252 -11.02 -18.29 -34.30
N SER A 253 -10.00 -18.83 -33.64
CA SER A 253 -9.95 -20.24 -33.20
C SER A 253 -10.02 -20.34 -31.68
N GLU A 254 -10.80 -21.30 -31.18
CA GLU A 254 -11.03 -21.53 -29.76
C GLU A 254 -10.29 -22.78 -29.25
N ASP A 255 -10.18 -22.92 -27.93
CA ASP A 255 -9.60 -24.05 -27.21
C ASP A 255 -8.16 -24.35 -27.64
N ILE A 256 -7.37 -23.31 -27.87
CA ILE A 256 -5.98 -23.45 -28.31
C ILE A 256 -5.07 -23.60 -27.09
N LEU A 257 -4.20 -24.60 -27.10
CA LEU A 257 -3.22 -24.85 -26.05
C LEU A 257 -1.79 -24.65 -26.57
N LEU A 258 -1.05 -23.75 -25.93
CA LEU A 258 0.40 -23.59 -26.06
C LEU A 258 1.03 -24.11 -24.76
N ASP A 259 1.70 -25.26 -24.82
CA ASP A 259 2.24 -25.95 -23.64
C ASP A 259 3.74 -26.14 -23.79
N ARG A 260 4.54 -25.66 -22.82
CA ARG A 260 6.01 -25.78 -22.86
C ARG A 260 6.61 -25.28 -24.17
N VAL A 261 6.21 -24.08 -24.58
CA VAL A 261 6.79 -23.39 -25.74
C VAL A 261 7.75 -22.31 -25.28
N ARG A 262 8.68 -21.94 -26.16
CA ARG A 262 9.53 -20.76 -25.98
C ARG A 262 9.27 -19.78 -27.11
N ILE A 263 8.61 -18.66 -26.84
CA ILE A 263 8.48 -17.58 -27.83
C ILE A 263 9.54 -16.54 -27.50
N HIS A 264 10.48 -16.29 -28.41
CA HIS A 264 11.57 -15.39 -28.11
C HIS A 264 12.09 -14.58 -29.28
N ALA A 265 12.76 -13.46 -28.97
CA ALA A 265 13.46 -12.62 -29.94
C ALA A 265 12.60 -12.23 -31.16
N THR A 266 11.31 -12.02 -30.93
CA THR A 266 10.37 -11.61 -31.98
C THR A 266 10.53 -10.12 -32.28
N GLY A 267 10.54 -9.75 -33.56
CA GLY A 267 10.64 -8.33 -33.95
C GLY A 267 9.36 -7.54 -33.68
N ALA A 268 8.24 -8.23 -33.44
CA ALA A 268 6.97 -7.68 -32.95
C ALA A 268 6.47 -8.48 -31.74
N ARG A 269 5.14 -8.57 -31.57
CA ARG A 269 4.49 -9.23 -30.43
C ARG A 269 4.81 -10.72 -30.34
N GLY A 270 4.89 -11.25 -29.13
CA GLY A 270 5.14 -12.68 -28.89
C GLY A 270 3.94 -13.55 -29.27
N LEU A 271 2.86 -13.44 -28.51
CA LEU A 271 1.61 -14.19 -28.69
C LEU A 271 0.43 -13.21 -28.79
N GLU A 272 -0.39 -13.36 -29.82
CA GLU A 272 -1.64 -12.62 -30.01
C GLU A 272 -2.85 -13.56 -30.06
N ALA A 273 -3.85 -13.31 -29.24
CA ALA A 273 -5.19 -13.91 -29.36
C ALA A 273 -6.19 -12.84 -29.79
N ARG A 274 -6.84 -13.02 -30.95
CA ARG A 274 -7.84 -12.09 -31.49
C ARG A 274 -9.21 -12.70 -31.45
N HIS A 275 -10.21 -11.93 -31.01
CA HIS A 275 -11.60 -12.37 -30.88
C HIS A 275 -12.07 -13.20 -32.09
N PRO A 276 -12.82 -14.30 -31.88
CA PRO A 276 -13.24 -14.88 -30.60
C PRO A 276 -12.21 -15.82 -29.93
N ALA A 277 -10.92 -15.71 -30.22
CA ALA A 277 -9.95 -16.72 -29.80
C ALA A 277 -9.91 -16.97 -28.29
N THR A 278 -9.82 -18.24 -27.90
CA THR A 278 -9.55 -18.67 -26.53
C THR A 278 -8.24 -19.47 -26.49
N VAL A 279 -7.28 -18.97 -25.72
CA VAL A 279 -5.91 -19.49 -25.70
C VAL A 279 -5.46 -19.74 -24.27
N THR A 280 -4.88 -20.92 -24.03
CA THR A 280 -4.15 -21.24 -22.79
C THR A 280 -2.67 -21.34 -23.11
N LEU A 281 -1.85 -20.51 -22.46
CA LEU A 281 -0.39 -20.57 -22.45
C LEU A 281 0.08 -21.14 -21.12
N ARG A 282 0.71 -22.31 -21.14
CA ARG A 282 1.03 -23.08 -19.93
C ARG A 282 2.48 -23.54 -19.91
N ASP A 283 3.11 -23.49 -18.73
CA ASP A 283 4.46 -24.04 -18.48
C ASP A 283 5.50 -23.52 -19.50
N SER A 284 5.38 -22.25 -19.91
CA SER A 284 6.08 -21.71 -21.08
C SER A 284 6.98 -20.52 -20.75
N LEU A 285 7.76 -20.07 -21.74
CA LEU A 285 8.61 -18.89 -21.66
C LEU A 285 8.32 -17.95 -22.84
N VAL A 286 7.99 -16.70 -22.55
CA VAL A 286 7.94 -15.62 -23.54
C VAL A 286 8.99 -14.59 -23.18
N GLU A 287 10.01 -14.38 -24.02
CA GLU A 287 11.14 -13.52 -23.66
C GLU A 287 11.74 -12.71 -24.82
N ASP A 288 12.29 -11.53 -24.52
CA ASP A 288 12.94 -10.66 -25.52
C ASP A 288 12.05 -10.32 -26.73
N THR A 289 10.75 -10.22 -26.54
CA THR A 289 9.82 -9.77 -27.58
C THR A 289 9.78 -8.24 -27.68
N ARG A 290 9.12 -7.72 -28.70
CA ARG A 290 8.83 -6.28 -28.84
C ARG A 290 7.34 -5.98 -28.78
N ASP A 291 6.99 -4.74 -28.45
CA ASP A 291 5.61 -4.24 -28.31
C ASP A 291 4.83 -4.88 -27.14
N ALA A 292 4.51 -6.17 -27.22
CA ALA A 292 3.90 -6.94 -26.13
C ALA A 292 4.37 -8.39 -26.18
N ALA A 293 4.62 -9.03 -25.03
CA ALA A 293 4.93 -10.47 -25.01
C ALA A 293 3.68 -11.31 -25.24
N VAL A 294 2.60 -11.04 -24.50
CA VAL A 294 1.30 -11.72 -24.67
C VAL A 294 0.23 -10.65 -24.80
N ALA A 295 -0.67 -10.79 -25.76
CA ALA A 295 -1.76 -9.84 -25.99
C ALA A 295 -3.08 -10.53 -26.34
N ALA A 296 -4.14 -10.18 -25.62
CA ALA A 296 -5.53 -10.55 -25.91
C ALA A 296 -6.28 -9.33 -26.46
N PHE A 297 -6.76 -9.43 -27.69
CA PHE A 297 -7.56 -8.41 -28.36
C PHE A 297 -9.00 -8.92 -28.53
N GLY A 298 -9.87 -8.60 -27.56
CA GLY A 298 -11.24 -9.14 -27.46
C GLY A 298 -11.33 -10.66 -27.19
N GLY A 299 -10.22 -11.38 -27.22
CA GLY A 299 -10.15 -12.82 -26.93
C GLY A 299 -10.05 -13.15 -25.43
N ARG A 300 -10.03 -14.45 -25.12
CA ARG A 300 -9.76 -14.97 -23.77
C ARG A 300 -8.36 -15.57 -23.70
N MET A 301 -7.58 -15.19 -22.71
CA MET A 301 -6.21 -15.66 -22.50
C MET A 301 -6.04 -16.16 -21.07
N ARG A 302 -5.60 -17.42 -20.92
CA ARG A 302 -5.13 -17.97 -19.65
C ARG A 302 -3.62 -18.18 -19.71
N VAL A 303 -2.89 -17.61 -18.77
CA VAL A 303 -1.44 -17.73 -18.63
C VAL A 303 -1.14 -18.42 -17.30
N GLU A 304 -0.59 -19.62 -17.36
CA GLU A 304 -0.39 -20.48 -16.19
C GLU A 304 1.05 -20.98 -16.12
N ARG A 305 1.68 -20.87 -14.94
CA ARG A 305 3.08 -21.31 -14.71
C ARG A 305 4.03 -20.88 -15.83
N THR A 306 3.89 -19.64 -16.27
CA THR A 306 4.61 -19.10 -17.42
C THR A 306 5.47 -17.92 -17.01
N VAL A 307 6.65 -17.82 -17.61
CA VAL A 307 7.55 -16.68 -17.41
C VAL A 307 7.43 -15.75 -18.63
N VAL A 308 7.09 -14.50 -18.38
CA VAL A 308 7.04 -13.43 -19.38
C VAL A 308 8.06 -12.37 -19.01
N ARG A 309 9.13 -12.22 -19.80
CA ARG A 309 10.23 -11.34 -19.40
C ARG A 309 10.92 -10.57 -20.51
N ARG A 310 11.46 -9.40 -20.12
CA ARG A 310 12.34 -8.59 -20.96
C ARG A 310 11.70 -8.15 -22.28
N THR A 311 10.39 -7.92 -22.31
CA THR A 311 9.72 -7.27 -23.44
C THR A 311 10.21 -5.84 -23.59
N ARG A 312 10.46 -5.42 -24.83
CA ARG A 312 11.03 -4.09 -25.16
C ARG A 312 10.07 -3.27 -26.01
N PRO A 313 10.24 -1.94 -26.05
CA PRO A 313 9.54 -1.12 -27.02
C PRO A 313 9.78 -1.59 -28.47
N ASN A 314 8.80 -1.34 -29.32
CA ASN A 314 8.91 -1.56 -30.76
C ASN A 314 9.89 -0.56 -31.41
N GLN A 315 10.04 -0.62 -32.74
CA GLN A 315 10.97 0.26 -33.47
C GLN A 315 10.62 1.76 -33.35
N GLU A 316 9.37 2.10 -33.06
CA GLU A 316 8.91 3.47 -32.81
C GLU A 316 9.08 3.91 -31.34
N GLY A 317 9.66 3.06 -30.48
CA GLY A 317 9.78 3.34 -29.05
C GLY A 317 8.47 3.26 -28.27
N LYS A 318 7.45 2.57 -28.80
CA LYS A 318 6.14 2.36 -28.16
C LYS A 318 6.00 0.94 -27.61
N GLY A 319 5.12 0.77 -26.62
CA GLY A 319 4.87 -0.53 -26.00
C GLY A 319 6.03 -0.99 -25.11
N GLY A 320 6.18 -2.31 -24.99
CA GLY A 320 7.10 -2.96 -24.06
C GLY A 320 6.40 -3.88 -23.06
N ARG A 321 5.09 -4.07 -23.19
CA ARG A 321 4.23 -4.67 -22.17
C ARG A 321 4.51 -6.15 -21.95
N GLY A 322 4.41 -6.62 -20.72
CA GLY A 322 4.45 -8.05 -20.43
C GLY A 322 3.22 -8.77 -21.01
N ILE A 323 2.08 -8.60 -20.35
CA ILE A 323 0.79 -9.18 -20.75
C ILE A 323 -0.22 -8.05 -20.96
N GLY A 324 -0.94 -8.07 -22.08
CA GLY A 324 -1.97 -7.09 -22.43
C GLY A 324 -3.34 -7.71 -22.66
N ALA A 325 -4.40 -7.07 -22.18
CA ALA A 325 -5.79 -7.39 -22.51
C ALA A 325 -6.53 -6.09 -22.85
N GLN A 326 -7.11 -6.01 -24.04
CA GLN A 326 -7.85 -4.85 -24.50
C GLN A 326 -8.91 -5.22 -25.53
N PRO A 327 -10.00 -4.44 -25.68
CA PRO A 327 -10.99 -4.69 -26.70
C PRO A 327 -10.37 -4.58 -28.09
N TYR A 328 -10.95 -5.32 -29.04
CA TYR A 328 -10.71 -5.06 -30.46
C TYR A 328 -11.68 -4.01 -30.99
N SER A 329 -12.93 -4.08 -30.54
CA SER A 329 -13.96 -3.05 -30.65
C SER A 329 -15.09 -3.36 -29.65
N ALA A 330 -15.90 -2.37 -29.29
CA ALA A 330 -17.04 -2.53 -28.37
C ALA A 330 -18.00 -3.66 -28.77
N ALA A 331 -18.15 -3.94 -30.07
CA ALA A 331 -19.05 -4.97 -30.61
C ALA A 331 -18.48 -6.40 -30.52
N GLN A 332 -17.18 -6.57 -30.26
CA GLN A 332 -16.47 -7.85 -30.33
C GLN A 332 -16.05 -8.36 -28.95
N GLY A 333 -16.91 -8.14 -27.95
CA GLY A 333 -16.81 -8.79 -26.64
C GLY A 333 -15.76 -8.21 -25.70
N ARG A 334 -15.97 -8.45 -24.40
CA ARG A 334 -15.05 -8.05 -23.33
C ARG A 334 -13.89 -9.06 -23.27
N PRO A 335 -12.62 -8.63 -23.37
CA PRO A 335 -11.48 -9.53 -23.19
C PRO A 335 -11.48 -10.12 -21.78
N ARG A 336 -11.00 -11.36 -21.66
CA ARG A 336 -10.75 -12.01 -20.36
C ARG A 336 -9.30 -12.42 -20.24
N LEU A 337 -8.68 -12.09 -19.12
CA LEU A 337 -7.31 -12.44 -18.80
C LEU A 337 -7.23 -13.15 -17.45
N GLU A 338 -6.72 -14.38 -17.45
CA GLU A 338 -6.39 -15.13 -16.24
C GLU A 338 -4.88 -15.34 -16.17
N VAL A 339 -4.25 -14.94 -15.07
CA VAL A 339 -2.80 -15.12 -14.83
C VAL A 339 -2.61 -15.84 -13.51
N VAL A 340 -2.05 -17.05 -13.56
CA VAL A 340 -1.94 -17.94 -12.39
C VAL A 340 -0.51 -18.48 -12.26
N SER A 341 0.05 -18.41 -11.05
CA SER A 341 1.37 -18.98 -10.72
C SER A 341 2.47 -18.56 -11.69
N SER A 342 2.45 -17.33 -12.18
CA SER A 342 3.28 -16.87 -13.30
C SER A 342 4.23 -15.74 -12.89
N VAL A 343 5.32 -15.55 -13.65
CA VAL A 343 6.32 -14.51 -13.39
C VAL A 343 6.39 -13.55 -14.56
N ILE A 344 6.05 -12.29 -14.31
CA ILE A 344 6.09 -11.18 -15.26
C ILE A 344 7.22 -10.27 -14.82
N ASP A 345 8.35 -10.29 -15.54
CA ASP A 345 9.60 -9.76 -15.03
C ASP A 345 10.36 -8.87 -16.04
N ALA A 346 10.85 -7.72 -15.57
CA ALA A 346 11.77 -6.87 -16.33
C ALA A 346 11.23 -6.38 -17.69
N ASN A 347 9.91 -6.30 -17.83
CA ASN A 347 9.24 -5.73 -19.01
C ASN A 347 9.32 -4.20 -18.97
N THR A 348 9.02 -3.54 -20.08
CA THR A 348 9.01 -2.07 -20.19
C THR A 348 7.57 -1.57 -20.22
N GLU A 349 7.35 -0.32 -19.81
CA GLU A 349 6.03 0.32 -19.81
C GLU A 349 5.06 -0.24 -18.75
N VAL A 350 4.59 -1.48 -18.89
CA VAL A 350 3.64 -2.12 -17.96
C VAL A 350 3.92 -3.63 -17.86
N GLY A 351 3.86 -4.18 -16.65
CA GLY A 351 3.89 -5.63 -16.44
C GLY A 351 2.64 -6.31 -16.98
N ILE A 352 1.48 -6.00 -16.38
CA ILE A 352 0.15 -6.46 -16.85
C ILE A 352 -0.72 -5.23 -17.16
N TYR A 353 -1.14 -5.10 -18.42
CA TYR A 353 -1.96 -4.01 -18.92
C TYR A 353 -3.35 -4.53 -19.27
N ALA A 354 -4.37 -4.09 -18.53
CA ALA A 354 -5.75 -4.46 -18.79
C ALA A 354 -6.61 -3.22 -18.97
N VAL A 355 -7.31 -3.18 -20.10
CA VAL A 355 -8.19 -2.07 -20.46
C VAL A 355 -9.51 -2.66 -20.94
N GLY A 356 -10.64 -2.13 -20.48
CA GLY A 356 -11.97 -2.62 -20.87
C GLY A 356 -12.20 -4.13 -20.66
N SER A 357 -11.56 -4.76 -19.66
CA SER A 357 -11.41 -6.23 -19.57
C SER A 357 -11.87 -6.83 -18.22
N ASP A 358 -12.19 -8.14 -18.22
CA ASP A 358 -12.27 -8.97 -17.00
C ASP A 358 -10.87 -9.56 -16.70
N VAL A 359 -10.37 -9.40 -15.48
CA VAL A 359 -9.01 -9.84 -15.11
C VAL A 359 -9.00 -10.62 -13.79
N HIS A 360 -8.35 -11.77 -13.78
CA HIS A 360 -8.04 -12.54 -12.58
C HIS A 360 -6.54 -12.80 -12.50
N ILE A 361 -5.89 -12.35 -11.43
CA ILE A 361 -4.46 -12.56 -11.17
C ILE A 361 -4.32 -13.24 -9.82
N GLU A 362 -3.63 -14.37 -9.80
CA GLU A 362 -3.54 -15.22 -8.62
C GLU A 362 -2.15 -15.85 -8.51
N ASP A 363 -1.63 -15.90 -7.28
CA ASP A 363 -0.37 -16.56 -6.93
C ASP A 363 0.80 -16.16 -7.87
N SER A 364 0.81 -14.90 -8.35
CA SER A 364 1.69 -14.46 -9.44
C SER A 364 2.63 -13.35 -9.00
N VAL A 365 3.75 -13.22 -9.72
CA VAL A 365 4.77 -12.21 -9.46
C VAL A 365 4.86 -11.25 -10.63
N VAL A 366 4.69 -9.96 -10.36
CA VAL A 366 4.97 -8.88 -11.29
C VAL A 366 6.12 -8.06 -10.72
N ARG A 367 7.27 -8.03 -11.38
CA ARG A 367 8.43 -7.35 -10.82
C ARG A 367 9.33 -6.65 -11.81
N ARG A 368 10.05 -5.66 -11.30
CA ARG A 368 11.08 -4.91 -12.04
C ARG A 368 10.57 -4.33 -13.36
N THR A 369 9.29 -3.93 -13.42
CA THR A 369 8.78 -3.23 -14.60
C THR A 369 9.54 -1.92 -14.75
N ARG A 370 10.14 -1.73 -15.91
CA ARG A 370 10.94 -0.55 -16.24
C ARG A 370 10.06 0.50 -16.87
N TRP A 371 10.31 1.78 -16.56
CA TRP A 371 9.64 2.84 -17.29
C TRP A 371 10.06 2.86 -18.77
N ARG A 372 9.18 3.38 -19.63
CA ARG A 372 9.48 3.67 -21.02
C ARG A 372 10.05 5.08 -21.15
N ASP A 373 11.22 5.22 -21.78
CA ASP A 373 11.77 6.56 -22.06
C ASP A 373 10.93 7.21 -23.18
N THR A 374 10.34 8.38 -22.90
CA THR A 374 9.59 9.16 -23.89
C THR A 374 10.12 10.58 -23.93
N ALA A 375 10.47 11.04 -25.13
CA ALA A 375 10.69 12.46 -25.39
C ALA A 375 9.34 13.19 -25.28
N GLY A 376 8.90 13.52 -24.06
CA GLY A 376 7.63 14.24 -23.85
C GLY A 376 6.86 14.00 -22.55
N GLY A 377 7.29 13.11 -21.65
CA GLY A 377 6.89 13.23 -20.23
C GLY A 377 5.84 12.26 -19.66
N SER A 378 5.59 11.10 -20.25
CA SER A 378 4.93 10.00 -19.50
C SER A 378 5.75 8.73 -19.62
N ALA A 379 6.69 8.58 -18.70
CA ALA A 379 7.51 7.40 -18.53
C ALA A 379 6.78 6.38 -17.65
N ALA A 380 5.70 5.80 -18.18
CA ALA A 380 4.94 4.76 -17.50
C ALA A 380 5.84 3.55 -17.23
N GLY A 381 5.79 3.02 -16.00
CA GLY A 381 6.53 1.83 -15.56
C GLY A 381 5.73 0.93 -14.61
N PHE A 382 4.40 0.88 -14.82
CA PHE A 382 3.46 0.28 -13.88
C PHE A 382 3.67 -1.22 -13.69
N GLY A 383 3.53 -1.72 -12.46
CA GLY A 383 3.42 -3.17 -12.25
C GLY A 383 2.19 -3.71 -12.97
N ILE A 384 1.02 -3.31 -12.49
CA ILE A 384 -0.29 -3.68 -13.03
C ILE A 384 -1.06 -2.39 -13.33
N PHE A 385 -1.64 -2.31 -14.52
CA PHE A 385 -2.52 -1.20 -14.94
C PHE A 385 -3.90 -1.75 -15.29
N ILE A 386 -4.94 -1.23 -14.63
CA ILE A 386 -6.35 -1.56 -14.84
C ILE A 386 -7.08 -0.28 -15.24
N GLY A 387 -7.50 -0.16 -16.50
CA GLY A 387 -8.10 1.06 -17.04
C GLY A 387 -9.40 0.83 -17.81
N ARG A 388 -10.05 1.92 -18.21
CA ARG A 388 -11.18 1.87 -19.15
C ARG A 388 -10.71 1.97 -20.60
N ALA A 389 -11.44 1.33 -21.50
CA ALA A 389 -11.33 1.57 -22.93
C ALA A 389 -12.16 2.82 -23.26
N ILE A 390 -11.49 3.96 -23.47
CA ILE A 390 -12.16 5.27 -23.62
C ILE A 390 -13.14 5.25 -24.80
N GLU A 391 -12.68 4.78 -25.96
CA GLU A 391 -13.49 4.74 -27.19
C GLU A 391 -14.71 3.81 -27.03
N ASP A 392 -14.54 2.67 -26.37
CA ASP A 392 -15.58 1.67 -26.20
C ASP A 392 -16.47 1.90 -24.97
N ARG A 393 -16.13 2.88 -24.12
CA ARG A 393 -16.75 3.15 -22.80
C ARG A 393 -16.82 1.92 -21.89
N LEU A 394 -15.91 0.96 -22.08
CA LEU A 394 -15.81 -0.25 -21.26
C LEU A 394 -14.86 0.00 -20.09
N THR A 395 -15.35 -0.09 -18.86
CA THR A 395 -14.47 -0.14 -17.68
C THR A 395 -13.77 -1.50 -17.60
N SER A 396 -12.81 -1.69 -16.68
CA SER A 396 -12.30 -3.02 -16.33
C SER A 396 -12.83 -3.48 -14.97
N VAL A 397 -12.85 -4.79 -14.74
CA VAL A 397 -13.08 -5.41 -13.43
C VAL A 397 -11.94 -6.40 -13.18
N ALA A 398 -11.25 -6.25 -12.06
CA ALA A 398 -10.10 -7.08 -11.74
C ALA A 398 -10.15 -7.67 -10.32
N THR A 399 -9.69 -8.91 -10.18
CA THR A 399 -9.37 -9.54 -8.89
C THR A 399 -7.88 -9.88 -8.88
N ILE A 400 -7.18 -9.44 -7.83
CA ILE A 400 -5.76 -9.71 -7.61
C ILE A 400 -5.63 -10.37 -6.25
N ALA A 401 -5.22 -11.63 -6.22
CA ALA A 401 -5.13 -12.42 -5.00
C ALA A 401 -3.74 -13.00 -4.81
N ARG A 402 -3.24 -12.98 -3.57
CA ARG A 402 -2.08 -13.76 -3.13
C ARG A 402 -0.84 -13.58 -4.00
N SER A 403 -0.66 -12.37 -4.52
CA SER A 403 0.35 -12.05 -5.53
C SER A 403 1.40 -11.09 -4.97
N LEU A 404 2.52 -10.95 -5.67
CA LEU A 404 3.59 -10.01 -5.36
C LEU A 404 3.78 -9.03 -6.52
N VAL A 405 3.67 -7.74 -6.24
CA VAL A 405 4.04 -6.66 -7.15
C VAL A 405 5.21 -5.89 -6.55
N GLU A 406 6.38 -5.92 -7.19
CA GLU A 406 7.56 -5.28 -6.60
C GLU A 406 8.48 -4.56 -7.60
N GLN A 407 9.18 -3.54 -7.11
CA GLN A 407 10.25 -2.84 -7.85
C GLN A 407 9.81 -2.23 -9.19
N SER A 408 8.52 -1.92 -9.32
CA SER A 408 7.95 -1.17 -10.44
C SER A 408 8.30 0.31 -10.38
N HIS A 409 7.91 1.07 -11.39
CA HIS A 409 8.04 2.52 -11.44
C HIS A 409 6.70 3.21 -11.63
N GLU A 410 6.57 4.45 -11.18
CA GLU A 410 5.33 5.24 -11.20
C GLU A 410 4.22 4.67 -10.31
N ALA A 411 3.75 3.45 -10.51
CA ALA A 411 2.87 2.79 -9.54
C ALA A 411 3.06 1.26 -9.54
N GLY A 412 2.88 0.63 -8.38
CA GLY A 412 2.80 -0.82 -8.26
C GLY A 412 1.55 -1.33 -8.97
N ILE A 413 0.38 -0.89 -8.48
CA ILE A 413 -0.93 -1.17 -9.08
C ILE A 413 -1.62 0.17 -9.36
N SER A 414 -1.99 0.42 -10.61
CA SER A 414 -2.77 1.61 -11.02
C SER A 414 -4.14 1.21 -11.54
N VAL A 415 -5.18 1.84 -10.99
CA VAL A 415 -6.59 1.63 -11.34
C VAL A 415 -7.17 2.96 -11.80
N ARG A 416 -7.68 3.00 -13.02
CA ARG A 416 -8.25 4.19 -13.65
C ARG A 416 -9.69 3.95 -14.11
N SER A 417 -10.63 4.65 -13.50
CA SER A 417 -12.07 4.58 -13.79
C SER A 417 -12.59 3.14 -13.97
N SER A 418 -12.16 2.24 -13.08
CA SER A 418 -12.40 0.79 -13.12
C SER A 418 -12.54 0.23 -11.70
N ASP A 419 -12.98 -1.02 -11.57
CA ASP A 419 -13.13 -1.68 -10.28
C ASP A 419 -12.03 -2.73 -10.04
N VAL A 420 -11.50 -2.79 -8.82
CA VAL A 420 -10.56 -3.84 -8.41
C VAL A 420 -10.86 -4.37 -7.00
N VAL A 421 -10.65 -5.68 -6.81
CA VAL A 421 -10.51 -6.30 -5.49
C VAL A 421 -9.08 -6.82 -5.36
N ILE A 422 -8.38 -6.42 -4.30
CA ILE A 422 -7.01 -6.82 -3.99
C ILE A 422 -7.03 -7.53 -2.65
N GLU A 423 -6.64 -8.80 -2.64
CA GLU A 423 -6.68 -9.65 -1.44
C GLU A 423 -5.33 -10.34 -1.20
N SER A 424 -4.87 -10.34 0.05
CA SER A 424 -3.68 -11.09 0.49
C SER A 424 -2.44 -10.86 -0.39
N THR A 425 -2.31 -9.66 -0.94
CA THR A 425 -1.30 -9.31 -1.95
C THR A 425 -0.26 -8.38 -1.34
N VAL A 426 0.99 -8.50 -1.80
CA VAL A 426 2.09 -7.63 -1.39
C VAL A 426 2.44 -6.68 -2.52
N VAL A 427 2.50 -5.38 -2.22
CA VAL A 427 2.97 -4.33 -3.14
C VAL A 427 4.13 -3.59 -2.50
N ARG A 428 5.33 -3.71 -3.06
CA ARG A 428 6.53 -3.17 -2.39
C ARG A 428 7.59 -2.55 -3.28
N GLY A 429 8.30 -1.57 -2.73
CA GLY A 429 9.48 -1.01 -3.36
C GLY A 429 9.21 -0.32 -4.70
N THR A 430 8.01 0.24 -4.89
CA THR A 430 7.69 1.02 -6.08
C THR A 430 8.49 2.32 -6.07
N ARG A 431 9.07 2.65 -7.22
CA ARG A 431 10.00 3.78 -7.40
C ARG A 431 9.36 4.89 -8.23
N SER A 432 9.89 6.09 -8.10
CA SER A 432 9.50 7.21 -8.95
C SER A 432 9.81 6.93 -10.43
N ASN A 433 9.08 7.63 -11.31
CA ASN A 433 9.32 7.63 -12.74
C ASN A 433 10.54 8.48 -13.12
N ALA A 434 10.84 8.58 -14.42
CA ALA A 434 12.01 9.32 -14.92
C ALA A 434 12.02 10.82 -14.55
N SER A 435 10.89 11.41 -14.19
CA SER A 435 10.78 12.82 -13.76
C SER A 435 10.97 13.01 -12.24
N GLY A 436 11.19 11.92 -11.52
CA GLY A 436 11.30 11.87 -10.06
C GLY A 436 9.96 11.99 -9.31
N LEU A 437 8.85 11.82 -10.04
CA LEU A 437 7.47 11.84 -9.52
C LEU A 437 6.87 10.43 -9.51
N GLY A 438 5.76 10.27 -8.81
CA GLY A 438 5.10 9.01 -8.56
C GLY A 438 5.95 8.07 -7.69
N GLY A 439 5.53 6.82 -7.70
CA GLY A 439 6.11 5.73 -6.92
C GLY A 439 5.09 5.03 -6.04
N GLU A 440 3.80 5.26 -6.29
CA GLU A 440 2.72 4.83 -5.44
C GLU A 440 2.66 3.31 -5.34
N GLY A 441 2.37 2.76 -4.15
CA GLY A 441 2.08 1.34 -4.03
C GLY A 441 0.83 0.99 -4.84
N VAL A 442 -0.30 1.56 -4.43
CA VAL A 442 -1.60 1.42 -5.11
C VAL A 442 -2.15 2.81 -5.42
N LEU A 443 -2.47 3.07 -6.68
CA LEU A 443 -3.10 4.29 -7.15
C LEU A 443 -4.48 3.99 -7.72
N VAL A 444 -5.53 4.60 -7.17
CA VAL A 444 -6.92 4.50 -7.61
C VAL A 444 -7.38 5.89 -8.01
N SER A 445 -7.84 6.07 -9.24
CA SER A 445 -8.20 7.41 -9.70
C SER A 445 -9.25 7.42 -10.81
N ASN A 446 -9.98 8.53 -10.94
CA ASN A 446 -10.86 8.78 -12.08
C ASN A 446 -10.11 9.42 -13.26
N GLU A 447 -10.66 9.33 -14.46
CA GLU A 447 -10.28 10.15 -15.61
C GLU A 447 -11.32 11.28 -15.81
N ILE A 448 -10.94 12.36 -16.50
CA ILE A 448 -11.66 13.65 -16.58
C ILE A 448 -13.10 13.58 -17.15
N GLU A 449 -13.54 12.43 -17.65
CA GLU A 449 -14.91 12.22 -18.19
C GLU A 449 -15.40 10.80 -17.91
N ALA A 450 -15.10 10.29 -16.72
CA ALA A 450 -15.49 8.95 -16.34
C ALA A 450 -17.01 8.90 -16.06
N PRO A 451 -17.76 7.93 -16.61
CA PRO A 451 -19.19 7.80 -16.33
C PRO A 451 -19.48 7.32 -14.90
N ARG A 452 -18.47 6.87 -14.16
CA ARG A 452 -18.54 6.37 -12.79
C ARG A 452 -17.18 6.45 -12.11
N SER A 453 -17.20 6.55 -10.79
CA SER A 453 -15.99 6.47 -9.97
C SER A 453 -15.32 5.10 -10.06
N ALA A 454 -13.98 5.11 -10.05
CA ALA A 454 -13.18 3.93 -9.79
C ALA A 454 -13.42 3.47 -8.35
N ARG A 455 -13.39 2.15 -8.13
CA ARG A 455 -13.56 1.57 -6.80
C ARG A 455 -12.49 0.52 -6.53
N ALA A 456 -11.92 0.56 -5.34
CA ALA A 456 -10.98 -0.45 -4.89
C ALA A 456 -11.39 -1.04 -3.54
N THR A 457 -11.27 -2.36 -3.41
CA THR A 457 -11.34 -3.04 -2.11
C THR A 457 -9.98 -3.68 -1.84
N LEU A 458 -9.33 -3.30 -0.74
CA LEU A 458 -8.07 -3.87 -0.28
C LEU A 458 -8.34 -4.66 1.00
N LYS A 459 -7.98 -5.94 1.02
CA LYS A 459 -8.17 -6.81 2.18
C LYS A 459 -6.94 -7.65 2.48
N ASN A 460 -6.45 -7.61 3.72
CA ASN A 460 -5.24 -8.36 4.13
C ASN A 460 -4.02 -8.02 3.24
N VAL A 461 -3.87 -6.77 2.82
CA VAL A 461 -2.81 -6.35 1.88
C VAL A 461 -1.60 -5.81 2.66
N LEU A 462 -0.39 -6.01 2.12
CA LEU A 462 0.80 -5.29 2.57
C LEU A 462 1.27 -4.34 1.48
N VAL A 463 1.40 -3.05 1.82
CA VAL A 463 1.99 -2.02 1.00
C VAL A 463 3.24 -1.49 1.70
N ASP A 464 4.43 -1.78 1.17
CA ASP A 464 5.69 -1.63 1.91
C ASP A 464 6.78 -0.90 1.12
N GLY A 465 7.40 0.13 1.70
CA GLY A 465 8.62 0.73 1.16
C GLY A 465 8.45 1.37 -0.22
N ASN A 466 7.26 1.88 -0.53
CA ASN A 466 6.96 2.59 -1.79
C ASN A 466 7.38 4.07 -1.69
N ARG A 467 7.22 4.82 -2.77
CA ARG A 467 7.53 6.27 -2.82
C ARG A 467 6.28 7.09 -3.08
N GLU A 468 6.28 8.36 -2.68
CA GLU A 468 5.16 9.30 -2.85
C GLU A 468 3.92 8.98 -2.00
N GLY A 469 3.27 7.83 -2.26
CA GLY A 469 2.08 7.35 -1.56
C GLY A 469 2.09 5.84 -1.38
N GLY A 470 1.66 5.33 -0.22
CA GLY A 470 1.40 3.91 -0.04
C GLY A 470 0.15 3.52 -0.84
N VAL A 471 -0.99 4.05 -0.42
CA VAL A 471 -2.28 3.94 -1.14
C VAL A 471 -2.80 5.33 -1.45
N SER A 472 -2.95 5.68 -2.71
CA SER A 472 -3.47 6.96 -3.19
C SER A 472 -4.82 6.77 -3.87
N VAL A 473 -5.84 7.50 -3.42
CA VAL A 473 -7.21 7.49 -3.93
C VAL A 473 -7.57 8.91 -4.35
N VAL A 474 -7.75 9.14 -5.66
CA VAL A 474 -7.90 10.48 -6.24
C VAL A 474 -9.22 10.60 -7.02
N GLY A 475 -10.18 11.32 -6.43
CA GLY A 475 -11.54 11.46 -6.94
C GLY A 475 -12.26 10.13 -7.09
N ALA A 476 -11.96 9.14 -6.25
CA ALA A 476 -12.42 7.77 -6.36
C ALA A 476 -12.83 7.21 -4.98
N ASP A 477 -13.35 5.98 -4.97
CA ASP A 477 -13.76 5.33 -3.73
C ASP A 477 -12.84 4.16 -3.37
N ALA A 478 -12.55 3.97 -2.08
CA ALA A 478 -11.82 2.81 -1.61
C ALA A 478 -12.32 2.30 -0.24
N SER A 479 -12.33 0.98 -0.08
CA SER A 479 -12.48 0.30 1.19
C SER A 479 -11.19 -0.46 1.51
N ILE A 480 -10.58 -0.16 2.65
CA ILE A 480 -9.28 -0.69 3.08
C ILE A 480 -9.48 -1.40 4.42
N GLU A 481 -9.36 -2.73 4.42
CA GLU A 481 -9.57 -3.56 5.60
C GLU A 481 -8.34 -4.42 5.90
N ALA A 482 -7.99 -4.55 7.18
CA ALA A 482 -6.91 -5.42 7.63
C ALA A 482 -5.62 -5.25 6.83
N THR A 483 -5.28 -4.02 6.46
CA THR A 483 -4.18 -3.72 5.53
C THR A 483 -3.04 -3.02 6.27
N VAL A 484 -1.80 -3.36 5.93
CA VAL A 484 -0.60 -2.70 6.45
C VAL A 484 -0.04 -1.79 5.37
N VAL A 485 0.11 -0.50 5.69
CA VAL A 485 0.80 0.47 4.84
C VAL A 485 1.99 1.04 5.61
N ARG A 486 3.21 0.68 5.20
CA ARG A 486 4.40 1.04 5.96
C ARG A 486 5.57 1.54 5.15
N GLY A 487 6.38 2.37 5.79
CA GLY A 487 7.69 2.78 5.26
C GLY A 487 7.61 3.55 3.95
N THR A 488 6.50 4.26 3.67
CA THR A 488 6.39 5.07 2.45
C THR A 488 7.37 6.23 2.52
N LEU A 489 8.21 6.34 1.49
CA LEU A 489 9.27 7.32 1.38
C LEU A 489 8.84 8.51 0.52
N PRO A 490 9.44 9.70 0.70
CA PRO A 490 9.29 10.79 -0.27
C PRO A 490 9.74 10.36 -1.67
N ASN A 491 9.13 10.96 -2.70
CA ASN A 491 9.56 10.77 -4.08
C ASN A 491 10.99 11.32 -4.31
N GLU A 492 11.55 11.15 -5.51
CA GLU A 492 12.93 11.59 -5.79
C GLU A 492 13.10 13.11 -5.75
N ARG A 493 12.02 13.90 -5.87
CA ARG A 493 12.04 15.35 -5.61
C ARG A 493 11.99 15.68 -4.12
N GLY A 494 11.72 14.68 -3.28
CA GLY A 494 11.58 14.80 -1.84
C GLY A 494 10.23 15.31 -1.38
N SER A 495 9.22 15.25 -2.25
CA SER A 495 7.84 15.59 -1.91
C SER A 495 7.08 14.35 -1.42
N TYR A 496 6.05 14.57 -0.61
CA TYR A 496 5.14 13.54 -0.10
C TYR A 496 5.85 12.44 0.73
N GLY A 497 5.37 11.21 0.65
CA GLY A 497 5.73 10.09 1.53
C GLY A 497 4.53 9.52 2.30
N VAL A 498 3.31 9.86 1.88
CA VAL A 498 2.08 9.65 2.64
C VAL A 498 1.72 8.17 2.70
N GLY A 499 1.30 7.67 3.86
CA GLY A 499 0.81 6.29 3.98
C GLY A 499 -0.44 6.07 3.12
N ILE A 500 -1.56 6.65 3.52
CA ILE A 500 -2.83 6.63 2.77
C ILE A 500 -3.23 8.06 2.41
N ASN A 501 -3.42 8.33 1.13
CA ASN A 501 -3.81 9.64 0.61
C ASN A 501 -5.19 9.55 -0.06
N ALA A 502 -6.19 10.22 0.49
CA ALA A 502 -7.49 10.45 -0.12
C ALA A 502 -7.55 11.90 -0.59
N ALA A 503 -7.65 12.13 -1.89
CA ALA A 503 -7.65 13.46 -2.46
C ALA A 503 -8.77 13.64 -3.49
N TYR A 504 -9.28 14.85 -3.62
CA TYR A 504 -10.08 15.21 -4.77
C TYR A 504 -9.26 15.20 -6.07
N ARG A 505 -9.97 15.10 -7.19
CA ARG A 505 -9.40 15.35 -8.51
C ARG A 505 -9.55 16.83 -8.86
N VAL A 506 -8.42 17.52 -9.05
CA VAL A 506 -8.41 18.96 -9.35
C VAL A 506 -9.20 19.31 -10.61
N GLU A 507 -9.11 18.48 -11.66
CA GLU A 507 -9.75 18.81 -12.94
C GLU A 507 -11.27 18.62 -12.95
N THR A 508 -11.81 17.73 -12.11
CA THR A 508 -13.24 17.39 -12.08
C THR A 508 -13.92 17.83 -10.78
N LEU A 509 -13.15 18.27 -9.78
CA LEU A 509 -13.58 18.56 -8.41
C LEU A 509 -14.28 17.39 -7.70
N GLU A 510 -14.09 16.17 -8.21
CA GLU A 510 -14.64 14.96 -7.59
C GLU A 510 -13.83 14.63 -6.33
N ALA A 511 -14.51 14.60 -5.18
CA ALA A 511 -13.90 14.20 -3.91
C ALA A 511 -13.66 12.69 -3.86
N ALA A 512 -12.62 12.26 -3.15
CA ALA A 512 -12.45 10.85 -2.79
C ALA A 512 -13.29 10.48 -1.56
N ARG A 513 -13.72 9.21 -1.49
CA ARG A 513 -14.31 8.60 -0.31
C ARG A 513 -13.52 7.37 0.10
N VAL A 514 -13.00 7.35 1.33
CA VAL A 514 -12.16 6.24 1.80
C VAL A 514 -12.60 5.76 3.17
N ASP A 515 -12.89 4.46 3.28
CA ASP A 515 -13.20 3.79 4.54
C ASP A 515 -12.05 2.84 4.93
N ILE A 516 -11.51 3.02 6.13
CA ILE A 516 -10.32 2.31 6.63
C ILE A 516 -10.71 1.58 7.92
N ARG A 517 -10.53 0.26 7.97
CA ARG A 517 -10.91 -0.56 9.12
C ARG A 517 -9.82 -1.55 9.52
N GLY A 518 -9.54 -1.67 10.83
CA GLY A 518 -8.69 -2.74 11.36
C GLY A 518 -7.28 -2.75 10.78
N SER A 519 -6.75 -1.59 10.38
CA SER A 519 -5.55 -1.46 9.55
C SER A 519 -4.37 -0.87 10.34
N VAL A 520 -3.15 -0.99 9.79
CA VAL A 520 -1.94 -0.42 10.39
C VAL A 520 -1.25 0.49 9.37
N VAL A 521 -0.99 1.74 9.77
CA VAL A 521 -0.28 2.73 8.97
C VAL A 521 0.93 3.20 9.76
N GLU A 522 2.12 2.73 9.42
CA GLU A 522 3.30 2.90 10.28
C GLU A 522 4.57 3.35 9.53
N ASP A 523 5.43 4.10 10.22
CA ASP A 523 6.76 4.48 9.72
C ASP A 523 6.77 5.18 8.34
N ASN A 524 5.65 5.79 7.96
CA ASN A 524 5.53 6.59 6.74
C ASN A 524 6.15 7.98 6.94
N HIS A 525 6.40 8.70 5.86
CA HIS A 525 6.90 10.06 5.92
C HIS A 525 5.78 11.08 5.68
N HIS A 526 5.98 12.33 6.11
CA HIS A 526 5.07 13.45 5.90
C HIS A 526 3.72 13.33 6.63
N THR A 527 2.89 12.35 6.27
CA THR A 527 1.57 12.09 6.87
C THR A 527 1.28 10.59 6.89
N GLY A 528 0.72 10.07 7.98
CA GLY A 528 0.19 8.71 8.05
C GLY A 528 -1.01 8.54 7.14
N ILE A 529 -2.12 9.21 7.47
CA ILE A 529 -3.36 9.23 6.67
C ILE A 529 -3.76 10.68 6.35
N GLN A 530 -4.03 10.95 5.08
CA GLN A 530 -4.35 12.28 4.57
C GLN A 530 -5.71 12.28 3.86
N PHE A 531 -6.56 13.26 4.17
CA PHE A 531 -7.79 13.60 3.46
C PHE A 531 -7.67 15.04 2.96
N HIS A 532 -7.54 15.23 1.65
CA HIS A 532 -7.46 16.53 0.98
C HIS A 532 -8.70 16.76 0.12
N ASN A 533 -9.57 17.65 0.56
CA ASN A 533 -10.91 17.83 0.00
C ASN A 533 -11.64 16.49 -0.20
N ALA A 534 -11.54 15.59 0.78
CA ALA A 534 -12.03 14.22 0.71
C ALA A 534 -12.78 13.86 2.01
N SER A 535 -13.59 12.79 1.96
CA SER A 535 -14.40 12.32 3.10
C SER A 535 -14.13 10.85 3.39
N GLY A 536 -14.48 10.39 4.58
CA GLY A 536 -14.27 8.98 4.93
C GLY A 536 -14.41 8.62 6.40
N SER A 537 -14.05 7.38 6.69
CA SER A 537 -14.02 6.83 8.04
C SER A 537 -12.72 6.09 8.34
N ILE A 538 -12.28 6.16 9.60
CA ILE A 538 -11.15 5.41 10.13
C ILE A 538 -11.65 4.69 11.39
N GLU A 539 -11.65 3.37 11.38
CA GLU A 539 -12.15 2.53 12.47
C GLU A 539 -11.09 1.50 12.88
N ALA A 540 -10.91 1.27 14.19
CA ALA A 540 -10.06 0.21 14.71
C ALA A 540 -8.66 0.19 14.08
N THR A 541 -8.11 1.37 13.77
CA THR A 541 -6.87 1.49 12.97
C THR A 541 -5.76 2.06 13.83
N ARG A 542 -4.54 1.54 13.66
CA ARG A 542 -3.34 2.04 14.33
C ARG A 542 -2.49 2.86 13.36
N ILE A 543 -2.21 4.11 13.71
CA ILE A 543 -1.39 5.04 12.95
C ILE A 543 -0.18 5.42 13.79
N GLN A 544 1.02 5.02 13.38
CA GLN A 544 2.19 5.11 14.26
C GLN A 544 3.46 5.61 13.58
N GLY A 545 4.23 6.42 14.31
CA GLY A 545 5.63 6.67 13.96
C GLY A 545 5.81 7.46 12.66
N THR A 546 4.84 8.31 12.29
CA THR A 546 4.96 9.14 11.09
C THR A 546 6.17 10.08 11.23
N ARG A 547 7.09 9.96 10.28
CA ARG A 547 8.35 10.69 10.24
C ARG A 547 8.20 11.97 9.44
N PRO A 548 9.03 12.99 9.71
CA PRO A 548 8.97 14.20 8.91
C PRO A 548 9.35 14.00 7.45
N GLY A 549 8.77 14.86 6.62
CA GLY A 549 9.10 14.95 5.20
C GLY A 549 10.48 15.58 4.97
N ARG A 550 10.82 15.82 3.70
CA ARG A 550 12.06 16.53 3.36
C ARG A 550 12.04 17.93 3.97
N GLY A 551 13.13 18.28 4.64
CA GLY A 551 13.23 19.55 5.33
C GLY A 551 12.67 19.53 6.75
N GLY A 552 12.31 18.38 7.33
CA GLY A 552 11.96 18.28 8.75
C GLY A 552 10.58 18.82 9.12
N TYR A 553 9.82 19.29 8.12
CA TYR A 553 8.43 19.71 8.25
C TYR A 553 7.50 18.50 8.11
N HIS A 554 6.33 18.65 8.72
CA HIS A 554 5.24 17.68 8.71
C HIS A 554 5.65 16.38 9.41
N GLY A 555 4.69 15.53 9.72
CA GLY A 555 4.87 14.34 10.57
C GLY A 555 3.54 13.84 11.11
N TYR A 556 2.46 14.23 10.44
CA TYR A 556 1.11 14.17 10.96
C TYR A 556 0.66 12.72 11.04
N GLY A 557 0.05 12.32 12.16
CA GLY A 557 -0.62 11.02 12.20
C GLY A 557 -1.77 11.01 11.18
N ILE A 558 -2.72 11.91 11.38
CA ILE A 558 -3.86 12.14 10.49
C ILE A 558 -3.92 13.62 10.12
N LEU A 559 -4.10 13.92 8.84
CA LEU A 559 -4.38 15.25 8.32
C LEU A 559 -5.67 15.21 7.52
N ALA A 560 -6.66 16.00 7.91
CA ALA A 560 -7.85 16.27 7.11
C ALA A 560 -7.94 17.76 6.86
N ALA A 561 -7.86 18.16 5.59
CA ALA A 561 -7.83 19.55 5.21
C ALA A 561 -8.71 19.84 4.00
N ARG A 562 -9.43 20.95 4.06
CA ARG A 562 -9.92 21.63 2.87
C ARG A 562 -8.83 22.59 2.38
N THR A 563 -8.39 22.42 1.15
CA THR A 563 -7.31 23.21 0.54
C THR A 563 -7.80 24.18 -0.52
N GLU A 564 -9.02 23.97 -1.03
CA GLU A 564 -9.67 24.82 -2.02
C GLU A 564 -11.18 24.87 -1.75
N GLU A 565 -11.83 25.95 -2.19
CA GLU A 565 -13.29 26.10 -2.11
C GLU A 565 -13.96 25.22 -3.16
N ILE A 566 -14.43 24.03 -2.75
CA ILE A 566 -15.25 23.15 -3.60
C ILE A 566 -16.74 23.35 -3.25
N PRO A 567 -17.58 23.78 -4.20
CA PRO A 567 -19.01 23.96 -3.98
C PRO A 567 -19.72 22.68 -3.53
N GLU A 568 -20.66 22.84 -2.59
CA GLU A 568 -21.76 21.89 -2.28
C GLU A 568 -21.41 20.50 -1.71
N GLN A 569 -20.17 20.22 -1.29
CA GLN A 569 -19.86 18.95 -0.63
C GLN A 569 -19.48 19.13 0.85
N PRO A 570 -20.31 18.65 1.80
CA PRO A 570 -19.85 18.48 3.17
C PRO A 570 -18.71 17.46 3.16
N LEU A 571 -17.60 17.85 3.77
CA LEU A 571 -16.44 17.00 3.92
C LEU A 571 -16.36 16.60 5.38
N ASP A 572 -16.79 15.37 5.65
CA ASP A 572 -16.87 14.81 6.98
C ASP A 572 -15.85 13.68 7.14
N LEU A 573 -15.16 13.68 8.27
CA LEU A 573 -14.29 12.59 8.70
C LEU A 573 -14.78 12.00 10.01
N THR A 574 -14.94 10.68 10.06
CA THR A 574 -15.22 9.94 11.29
C THR A 574 -14.00 9.12 11.70
N ILE A 575 -13.57 9.25 12.95
CA ILE A 575 -12.48 8.45 13.53
C ILE A 575 -13.03 7.74 14.76
N LEU A 576 -13.02 6.40 14.74
CA LEU A 576 -13.62 5.56 15.76
C LEU A 576 -12.62 4.53 16.28
N SER A 577 -12.56 4.35 17.60
CA SER A 577 -11.86 3.20 18.22
C SER A 577 -10.42 3.03 17.72
N SER A 578 -9.70 4.13 17.49
CA SER A 578 -8.41 4.13 16.78
C SER A 578 -7.26 4.62 17.67
N ALA A 579 -6.03 4.31 17.27
CA ALA A 579 -4.82 4.69 18.00
C ALA A 579 -3.85 5.46 17.10
N VAL A 580 -3.49 6.68 17.50
CA VAL A 580 -2.57 7.58 16.79
C VAL A 580 -1.37 7.85 17.70
N GLU A 581 -0.23 7.23 17.40
CA GLU A 581 0.85 7.06 18.40
C GLU A 581 2.23 7.45 17.87
N GLY A 582 3.03 8.13 18.70
CA GLY A 582 4.45 8.36 18.40
C GLY A 582 4.70 9.18 17.13
N ASN A 583 3.74 10.02 16.75
CA ASN A 583 3.83 10.88 15.57
C ASN A 583 4.53 12.20 15.91
N ARG A 584 4.77 13.06 14.92
CA ARG A 584 5.41 14.36 15.11
C ARG A 584 4.54 15.49 14.63
N THR A 585 4.80 16.71 15.09
CA THR A 585 4.10 17.93 14.66
C THR A 585 2.64 17.98 15.16
N VAL A 586 1.75 17.12 14.67
CA VAL A 586 0.37 16.97 15.18
C VAL A 586 -0.06 15.50 15.07
N GLY A 587 -0.73 14.96 16.10
CA GLY A 587 -1.35 13.64 16.04
C GLY A 587 -2.51 13.62 15.04
N VAL A 588 -3.53 14.45 15.26
CA VAL A 588 -4.67 14.65 14.34
C VAL A 588 -4.84 16.14 14.04
N LEU A 589 -4.71 16.53 12.77
CA LEU A 589 -4.94 17.90 12.29
C LEU A 589 -6.21 17.95 11.44
N LEU A 590 -7.15 18.81 11.83
CA LEU A 590 -8.39 19.12 11.14
C LEU A 590 -8.36 20.60 10.71
N SER A 591 -8.40 20.86 9.41
CA SER A 591 -8.41 22.21 8.84
C SER A 591 -9.58 22.37 7.89
N ASP A 592 -10.49 23.30 8.18
CA ASP A 592 -11.62 23.66 7.31
C ASP A 592 -12.53 22.45 6.96
N MET A 593 -12.66 21.54 7.94
CA MET A 593 -13.30 20.22 7.84
C MET A 593 -14.20 19.95 9.05
N ASN A 594 -15.28 19.19 8.83
CA ASN A 594 -16.09 18.65 9.92
C ASN A 594 -15.51 17.30 10.37
N ALA A 595 -15.51 17.03 11.67
CA ALA A 595 -15.07 15.72 12.15
C ALA A 595 -15.81 15.22 13.40
N THR A 596 -15.93 13.89 13.48
CA THR A 596 -16.33 13.19 14.70
C THR A 596 -15.21 12.25 15.10
N LEU A 597 -14.71 12.41 16.33
CA LEU A 597 -13.73 11.53 16.93
C LEU A 597 -14.39 10.85 18.12
N GLU A 598 -14.46 9.53 18.10
CA GLU A 598 -15.02 8.75 19.19
C GLU A 598 -14.04 7.69 19.62
N SER A 599 -13.88 7.51 20.93
CA SER A 599 -13.15 6.39 21.48
C SER A 599 -11.75 6.25 20.87
N THR A 600 -11.03 7.36 20.73
CA THR A 600 -9.75 7.39 20.01
C THR A 600 -8.63 7.88 20.93
N VAL A 601 -7.47 7.24 20.83
CA VAL A 601 -6.28 7.59 21.60
C VAL A 601 -5.28 8.29 20.70
N VAL A 602 -4.85 9.47 21.12
CA VAL A 602 -3.75 10.21 20.50
C VAL A 602 -2.65 10.36 21.53
N ARG A 603 -1.47 9.81 21.29
CA ARG A 603 -0.41 9.84 22.30
C ARG A 603 0.99 9.94 21.74
N ASP A 604 1.88 10.45 22.59
CA ASP A 604 3.31 10.56 22.30
C ASP A 604 3.59 11.43 21.05
N THR A 605 2.86 12.55 20.89
CA THR A 605 3.11 13.47 19.79
C THR A 605 4.32 14.35 20.10
N ALA A 606 5.43 14.10 19.39
CA ALA A 606 6.66 14.84 19.56
C ALA A 606 6.68 16.16 18.75
N PRO A 607 7.47 17.17 19.17
CA PRO A 607 7.65 18.39 18.41
C PRO A 607 8.30 18.16 17.04
N GLU A 608 8.14 19.15 16.17
CA GLU A 608 8.82 19.21 14.89
C GLU A 608 10.35 19.29 15.08
N LEU A 609 11.10 18.62 14.21
CA LEU A 609 12.57 18.53 14.33
C LEU A 609 13.29 19.87 14.12
N ARG A 610 12.76 20.79 13.31
CA ARG A 610 13.48 22.03 12.96
C ARG A 610 13.36 23.11 14.02
N SER A 611 12.12 23.43 14.37
CA SER A 611 11.81 24.54 15.27
C SER A 611 11.82 24.10 16.74
N GLY A 612 11.70 22.80 17.01
CA GLY A 612 11.37 22.31 18.36
C GLY A 612 9.97 22.72 18.82
N MET A 613 9.19 23.38 17.94
CA MET A 613 7.81 23.78 18.18
C MET A 613 6.85 22.69 17.72
N ARG A 614 5.56 22.86 18.03
CA ARG A 614 4.45 21.95 17.74
C ARG A 614 4.51 20.70 18.63
N GLY A 615 3.96 19.59 18.16
CA GLY A 615 3.76 18.39 18.97
C GLY A 615 2.40 18.37 19.64
N MET A 616 1.36 18.78 18.92
CA MET A 616 0.00 18.82 19.46
C MET A 616 -0.68 17.46 19.33
N GLY A 617 -1.53 17.11 20.30
CA GLY A 617 -2.36 15.90 20.18
C GLY A 617 -3.35 16.04 19.04
N ILE A 618 -4.39 16.85 19.26
CA ILE A 618 -5.45 17.15 18.29
C ILE A 618 -5.44 18.65 18.02
N ALA A 619 -5.42 19.05 16.75
CA ALA A 619 -5.49 20.43 16.32
C ALA A 619 -6.70 20.63 15.40
N ILE A 620 -7.53 21.62 15.71
CA ILE A 620 -8.73 21.99 14.96
C ILE A 620 -8.59 23.45 14.58
N GLN A 621 -8.62 23.76 13.29
CA GLN A 621 -8.48 25.14 12.82
C GLN A 621 -9.38 25.47 11.63
N SER A 622 -9.74 26.75 11.51
CA SER A 622 -10.15 27.35 10.24
C SER A 622 -8.99 28.17 9.68
N THR A 623 -8.77 28.10 8.36
CA THR A 623 -7.90 29.02 7.62
C THR A 623 -8.69 30.03 6.81
N GLY A 624 -10.00 30.14 7.06
CA GLY A 624 -10.92 31.02 6.34
C GLY A 624 -11.45 30.47 5.01
N LEU A 625 -11.12 29.22 4.66
CA LEU A 625 -11.66 28.54 3.46
C LEU A 625 -13.05 27.94 3.73
N ALA A 626 -13.32 27.58 4.98
CA ALA A 626 -14.65 27.31 5.48
C ALA A 626 -14.97 28.31 6.61
N PRO A 627 -16.25 28.66 6.82
CA PRO A 627 -16.62 29.57 7.91
C PRO A 627 -16.16 29.04 9.27
N ARG A 628 -16.13 27.70 9.47
CA ARG A 628 -15.65 26.98 10.67
C ARG A 628 -15.28 25.52 10.35
N SER A 629 -14.60 24.87 11.29
CA SER A 629 -14.17 23.45 11.25
C SER A 629 -14.69 22.68 12.47
N PRO A 630 -16.01 22.51 12.62
CA PRO A 630 -16.57 21.96 13.85
C PRO A 630 -16.14 20.51 14.07
N ALA A 631 -15.69 20.20 15.28
CA ALA A 631 -15.38 18.85 15.69
C ALA A 631 -16.18 18.41 16.92
N THR A 632 -16.61 17.14 16.93
CA THR A 632 -17.15 16.47 18.12
C THR A 632 -16.16 15.42 18.59
N ILE A 633 -15.80 15.45 19.88
CA ILE A 633 -14.83 14.53 20.48
C ILE A 633 -15.52 13.81 21.65
N THR A 634 -15.61 12.49 21.57
CA THR A 634 -16.33 11.67 22.55
C THR A 634 -15.45 10.52 23.04
N LEU A 635 -15.31 10.35 24.35
CA LEU A 635 -14.54 9.25 24.97
C LEU A 635 -13.09 9.12 24.48
N CYS A 636 -12.45 10.23 24.09
CA CYS A 636 -11.07 10.22 23.58
C CYS A 636 -10.04 10.45 24.69
N ALA A 637 -8.81 9.96 24.47
CA ALA A 637 -7.65 10.25 25.32
C ALA A 637 -6.54 10.92 24.51
N VAL A 638 -5.98 11.99 25.04
CA VAL A 638 -4.83 12.71 24.47
C VAL A 638 -3.71 12.78 25.49
N GLU A 639 -2.58 12.15 25.20
CA GLU A 639 -1.53 11.96 26.21
C GLU A 639 -0.14 12.30 25.73
N ARG A 640 0.68 12.86 26.63
CA ARG A 640 2.12 13.09 26.42
C ARG A 640 2.39 13.88 25.13
N SER A 641 1.55 14.86 24.87
CA SER A 641 1.77 15.89 23.85
C SER A 641 2.74 16.95 24.38
N HIS A 642 3.20 17.82 23.49
CA HIS A 642 4.03 18.96 23.87
C HIS A 642 3.24 20.27 23.83
N GLU A 643 3.22 21.00 22.71
CA GLU A 643 2.64 22.36 22.67
C GLU A 643 1.22 22.50 23.22
N ALA A 644 0.34 21.58 22.85
CA ALA A 644 -1.01 21.49 23.37
C ALA A 644 -1.53 20.06 23.31
N GLY A 645 -2.37 19.66 24.26
CA GLY A 645 -3.13 18.41 24.13
C GLY A 645 -4.15 18.55 23.03
N ILE A 646 -5.11 19.45 23.22
CA ILE A 646 -6.11 19.85 22.23
C ILE A 646 -5.97 21.34 21.92
N TRP A 647 -5.81 21.68 20.65
CA TRP A 647 -5.67 23.05 20.18
C TRP A 647 -6.80 23.40 19.22
N VAL A 648 -7.48 24.52 19.47
CA VAL A 648 -8.62 24.99 18.69
C VAL A 648 -8.39 26.44 18.30
N PHE A 649 -8.30 26.71 17.01
CA PHE A 649 -8.06 28.05 16.48
C PHE A 649 -9.17 28.44 15.51
N GLU A 650 -9.83 29.57 15.77
CA GLU A 650 -10.88 30.10 14.89
C GLU A 650 -11.97 29.09 14.51
N SER A 651 -12.29 28.17 15.42
CA SER A 651 -13.22 27.06 15.17
C SER A 651 -14.01 26.68 16.42
N ASP A 652 -14.92 25.71 16.28
CA ASP A 652 -15.71 25.19 17.37
C ASP A 652 -15.35 23.74 17.69
N VAL A 653 -15.34 23.39 18.98
CA VAL A 653 -15.28 22.00 19.43
C VAL A 653 -16.34 21.70 20.47
N ALA A 654 -16.96 20.52 20.38
CA ALA A 654 -17.77 19.93 21.44
C ALA A 654 -17.07 18.67 21.95
N ILE A 655 -16.85 18.58 23.26
CA ILE A 655 -16.18 17.45 23.89
C ILE A 655 -17.07 16.85 24.97
N GLU A 656 -17.31 15.55 24.86
CA GLU A 656 -18.11 14.77 25.80
C GLU A 656 -17.30 13.56 26.30
N GLY A 657 -16.78 13.66 27.53
CA GLY A 657 -15.94 12.62 28.11
C GLY A 657 -14.58 12.54 27.42
N ALA A 658 -13.58 13.27 27.90
CA ALA A 658 -12.22 13.15 27.38
C ALA A 658 -11.18 13.26 28.46
N VAL A 659 -10.02 12.65 28.23
CA VAL A 659 -8.85 12.77 29.11
C VAL A 659 -7.72 13.44 28.34
N VAL A 660 -7.16 14.50 28.89
CA VAL A 660 -5.92 15.12 28.40
C VAL A 660 -4.88 15.06 29.50
N ARG A 661 -3.72 14.46 29.21
CA ARG A 661 -2.72 14.17 30.24
C ARG A 661 -1.29 14.45 29.80
N ASP A 662 -0.49 14.96 30.73
CA ASP A 662 0.97 15.11 30.63
C ASP A 662 1.41 15.97 29.43
N THR A 663 0.74 17.10 29.19
CA THR A 663 1.13 18.04 28.13
C THR A 663 2.37 18.85 28.52
N ARG A 664 3.43 18.82 27.70
CA ARG A 664 4.77 19.34 28.03
C ARG A 664 5.09 20.64 27.29
N SER A 665 5.75 21.60 27.91
CA SER A 665 6.22 22.77 27.16
C SER A 665 7.23 22.40 26.06
N ASN A 666 7.22 23.14 24.96
CA ASN A 666 8.33 23.17 24.00
C ASN A 666 9.49 23.97 24.58
N LEU A 667 10.72 23.54 24.29
CA LEU A 667 11.93 24.29 24.62
C LEU A 667 12.37 25.04 23.37
N LEU A 668 12.23 26.37 23.37
CA LEU A 668 12.77 27.21 22.30
C LEU A 668 14.23 27.56 22.63
N GLU A 669 15.17 27.23 21.75
CA GLU A 669 16.47 27.90 21.75
C GLU A 669 16.27 29.33 21.27
N ASN A 670 16.50 30.30 22.14
CA ASN A 670 16.44 31.70 21.75
C ASN A 670 17.64 32.07 20.86
N ALA A 671 17.38 32.87 19.83
CA ALA A 671 18.37 33.27 18.81
C ALA A 671 19.59 34.04 19.39
N SER A 672 19.52 34.46 20.64
CA SER A 672 20.58 35.14 21.39
C SER A 672 21.42 34.21 22.28
N GLY A 673 21.19 32.89 22.29
CA GLY A 673 22.04 31.91 22.98
C GLY A 673 22.05 32.01 24.51
N GLY A 674 21.00 32.54 25.13
CA GLY A 674 20.94 32.70 26.59
C GLY A 674 19.50 32.79 27.10
N GLU A 675 18.97 31.66 27.58
CA GLU A 675 17.65 31.39 28.18
C GLU A 675 16.60 30.73 27.25
N THR A 676 16.46 29.40 27.34
CA THR A 676 15.37 28.68 26.67
C THR A 676 14.02 29.12 27.24
N GLU A 677 13.23 29.88 26.47
CA GLU A 677 11.84 30.19 26.85
C GLU A 677 10.96 28.96 26.59
N ALA A 678 10.27 28.50 27.63
CA ALA A 678 9.26 27.46 27.51
C ALA A 678 8.03 28.04 26.80
N SER A 679 7.64 27.45 25.66
CA SER A 679 6.45 27.86 24.89
C SER A 679 5.40 26.75 24.86
N GLY A 680 4.12 27.13 24.99
CA GLY A 680 3.00 26.20 25.07
C GLY A 680 3.00 25.34 26.35
N GLY A 681 2.44 24.14 26.24
CA GLY A 681 2.28 23.19 27.35
C GLY A 681 0.86 23.14 27.93
N ASP A 682 -0.14 23.57 27.16
CA ASP A 682 -1.53 23.60 27.62
C ASP A 682 -2.24 22.28 27.37
N GLY A 683 -2.94 21.76 28.36
CA GLY A 683 -3.83 20.62 28.14
C GLY A 683 -4.81 20.94 27.01
N MET A 684 -5.48 22.09 27.11
CA MET A 684 -6.34 22.60 26.05
C MET A 684 -6.09 24.09 25.81
N ALA A 685 -5.99 24.49 24.55
CA ALA A 685 -5.89 25.89 24.14
C ALA A 685 -6.98 26.23 23.12
N VAL A 686 -7.82 27.21 23.43
CA VAL A 686 -8.90 27.72 22.57
C VAL A 686 -8.60 29.17 22.23
N ILE A 687 -8.39 29.45 20.96
CA ILE A 687 -7.84 30.72 20.48
C ILE A 687 -8.79 31.28 19.42
N GLY A 688 -9.33 32.47 19.67
CA GLY A 688 -9.99 33.29 18.66
C GLY A 688 -8.97 34.18 17.97
N GLY A 689 -9.09 34.39 16.67
CA GLY A 689 -8.23 35.30 15.90
C GLY A 689 -9.05 36.36 15.18
N ASP A 690 -9.15 36.28 13.85
CA ASP A 690 -10.07 37.04 13.01
C ASP A 690 -11.49 36.46 13.06
N MET A 691 -11.64 35.15 13.34
CA MET A 691 -12.92 34.46 13.52
C MET A 691 -13.11 33.91 14.94
N PRO A 692 -14.33 33.96 15.53
CA PRO A 692 -14.53 33.55 16.91
C PRO A 692 -14.33 32.05 17.07
N SER A 693 -13.76 31.64 18.20
CA SER A 693 -13.49 30.25 18.57
C SER A 693 -14.30 29.88 19.82
N ALA A 694 -14.85 28.66 19.86
CA ALA A 694 -15.64 28.20 20.99
C ALA A 694 -15.39 26.74 21.36
N ALA A 695 -15.43 26.44 22.66
CA ALA A 695 -15.35 25.08 23.17
C ALA A 695 -16.49 24.78 24.14
N ARG A 696 -17.17 23.65 23.96
CA ARG A 696 -18.15 23.10 24.92
C ARG A 696 -17.58 21.82 25.52
N LEU A 697 -17.30 21.85 26.82
CA LEU A 697 -16.65 20.75 27.54
C LEU A 697 -17.62 20.15 28.55
N HIS A 698 -17.83 18.84 28.46
CA HIS A 698 -18.58 18.07 29.44
C HIS A 698 -17.79 16.82 29.84
N GLN A 699 -17.64 16.58 31.15
CA GLN A 699 -16.92 15.41 31.68
C GLN A 699 -15.48 15.28 31.19
N VAL A 700 -14.76 16.40 31.09
CA VAL A 700 -13.36 16.42 30.66
C VAL A 700 -12.43 16.38 31.87
N LEU A 701 -11.40 15.53 31.84
CA LEU A 701 -10.28 15.55 32.77
C LEU A 701 -9.05 16.09 32.05
N VAL A 702 -8.47 17.16 32.56
CA VAL A 702 -7.16 17.63 32.11
C VAL A 702 -6.18 17.61 33.26
N GLU A 703 -5.07 16.89 33.10
CA GLU A 703 -4.08 16.79 34.17
C GLU A 703 -2.61 16.81 33.74
N GLY A 704 -1.75 17.29 34.63
CA GLY A 704 -0.30 17.27 34.44
C GLY A 704 0.19 18.17 33.29
N SER A 705 -0.55 19.21 32.92
CA SER A 705 -0.14 20.16 31.89
C SER A 705 0.90 21.14 32.44
N ALA A 706 1.98 21.34 31.68
CA ALA A 706 3.12 22.19 32.04
C ALA A 706 2.73 23.67 32.19
N ARG A 707 1.65 24.11 31.52
CA ARG A 707 1.11 25.48 31.59
C ARG A 707 -0.33 25.48 32.10
N ALA A 708 -1.34 25.61 31.25
CA ALA A 708 -2.74 25.63 31.68
C ALA A 708 -3.42 24.27 31.48
N GLY A 709 -4.41 23.94 32.31
CA GLY A 709 -5.36 22.88 32.01
C GLY A 709 -6.24 23.29 30.83
N LEU A 710 -6.87 24.46 30.92
CA LEU A 710 -7.58 25.09 29.82
C LEU A 710 -7.16 26.56 29.68
N ALA A 711 -6.66 26.92 28.51
CA ALA A 711 -6.37 28.30 28.13
C ALA A 711 -7.39 28.81 27.10
N SER A 712 -7.89 30.03 27.32
CA SER A 712 -8.80 30.74 26.40
C SER A 712 -8.24 32.10 26.02
N PHE A 713 -7.96 32.30 24.74
CA PHE A 713 -7.40 33.54 24.19
C PHE A 713 -8.43 34.18 23.24
N GLY A 714 -9.15 35.20 23.71
CA GLY A 714 -10.20 35.85 22.92
C GLY A 714 -11.31 34.89 22.45
N ALA A 715 -11.58 33.84 23.22
CA ALA A 715 -12.49 32.74 22.88
C ALA A 715 -13.48 32.43 24.01
N VAL A 716 -14.53 31.67 23.68
CA VAL A 716 -15.58 31.28 24.64
C VAL A 716 -15.45 29.80 24.98
N ALA A 717 -15.29 29.47 26.26
CA ALA A 717 -15.31 28.11 26.74
C ALA A 717 -16.46 27.90 27.72
N ALA A 718 -17.39 26.99 27.40
CA ALA A 718 -18.43 26.53 28.32
C ALA A 718 -17.98 25.20 28.93
N VAL A 719 -17.78 25.15 30.25
CA VAL A 719 -17.16 24.02 30.94
C VAL A 719 -18.09 23.50 32.02
N ARG A 720 -18.46 22.21 31.95
CA ARG A 720 -19.38 21.59 32.93
C ARG A 720 -18.86 20.24 33.38
N SER A 721 -19.05 19.94 34.67
CA SER A 721 -18.75 18.62 35.27
C SER A 721 -17.35 18.08 34.92
N SER A 722 -16.36 18.97 34.83
CA SER A 722 -15.00 18.68 34.37
C SER A 722 -13.98 18.89 35.50
N ALA A 723 -12.81 18.30 35.36
CA ALA A 723 -11.74 18.35 36.37
C ALA A 723 -10.41 18.79 35.76
N PHE A 724 -9.72 19.70 36.46
CA PHE A 724 -8.41 20.20 36.08
C PHE A 724 -7.43 19.92 37.23
N ARG A 725 -6.49 19.00 37.02
CA ARG A 725 -5.64 18.49 38.11
C ARG A 725 -4.16 18.65 37.86
N CYS A 726 -3.41 19.08 38.87
CA CYS A 726 -1.94 19.12 38.80
C CYS A 726 -1.40 19.90 37.57
N ASN A 727 -2.15 20.87 37.07
CA ASN A 727 -1.73 21.80 36.03
C ASN A 727 -1.09 23.02 36.70
N ARG A 728 -0.16 23.72 36.04
CA ARG A 728 0.42 24.95 36.62
C ARG A 728 -0.63 26.04 36.82
N PHE A 729 -1.57 26.16 35.87
CA PHE A 729 -2.80 26.92 36.00
C PHE A 729 -3.97 26.00 35.66
N SER A 730 -5.06 26.03 36.43
CA SER A 730 -6.24 25.22 36.08
C SER A 730 -6.94 25.81 34.85
N LEU A 731 -7.24 27.11 34.92
CA LEU A 731 -7.83 27.92 33.85
C LEU A 731 -6.91 29.13 33.60
N ASP A 732 -6.74 29.53 32.35
CA ASP A 732 -5.98 30.71 31.95
C ASP A 732 -6.75 31.50 30.88
N GLY A 733 -7.08 32.75 31.15
CA GLY A 733 -7.90 33.56 30.28
C GLY A 733 -7.21 34.86 29.87
N GLU A 734 -7.10 35.09 28.57
CA GLU A 734 -6.47 36.29 28.02
C GLU A 734 -7.31 36.96 26.92
N VAL A 735 -7.32 38.29 26.95
CA VAL A 735 -7.86 39.10 25.85
C VAL A 735 -6.90 38.97 24.68
N PHE A 736 -7.42 38.66 23.50
CA PHE A 736 -6.61 38.49 22.30
C PHE A 736 -7.15 39.36 21.16
N GLY A 737 -6.32 40.26 20.64
CA GLY A 737 -6.79 41.35 19.79
C GLY A 737 -7.80 42.23 20.54
N GLU A 738 -8.99 42.39 19.97
CA GLU A 738 -10.12 43.12 20.60
C GLU A 738 -11.12 42.18 21.31
N ARG A 739 -10.86 40.86 21.31
CA ARG A 739 -11.82 39.86 21.78
C ARG A 739 -11.62 39.51 23.24
N GLN A 740 -12.73 39.52 23.97
CA GLN A 740 -12.80 39.00 25.33
C GLN A 740 -12.77 37.48 25.34
N PHE A 741 -12.30 36.91 26.46
CA PHE A 741 -12.43 35.49 26.75
C PHE A 741 -13.53 35.28 27.78
N SER A 742 -14.11 34.07 27.84
CA SER A 742 -15.01 33.69 28.93
C SER A 742 -14.96 32.20 29.26
N PHE A 743 -15.29 31.89 30.52
CA PHE A 743 -15.42 30.54 31.08
C PHE A 743 -16.81 30.33 31.70
N ASP A 744 -17.81 30.05 30.86
CA ASP A 744 -19.19 29.81 31.30
C ASP A 744 -19.36 28.44 31.97
N GLY A 745 -20.19 28.36 33.01
CA GLY A 745 -20.44 27.13 33.78
C GLY A 745 -19.29 26.69 34.67
N SER A 746 -18.23 27.50 34.80
CA SER A 746 -16.98 27.11 35.47
C SER A 746 -17.13 26.71 36.95
N GLY A 747 -18.16 27.18 37.64
CA GLY A 747 -18.39 26.98 39.08
C GLY A 747 -18.71 25.54 39.53
N GLU A 748 -19.04 24.62 38.61
CA GLU A 748 -19.29 23.21 38.93
C GLU A 748 -18.07 22.30 38.67
N ASN A 749 -16.92 22.88 38.31
CA ASN A 749 -15.72 22.11 37.95
C ASN A 749 -14.78 21.93 39.14
N HIS A 750 -13.97 20.87 39.09
CA HIS A 750 -13.07 20.51 40.17
C HIS A 750 -11.61 20.83 39.81
N CYS A 751 -11.03 21.84 40.47
CA CYS A 751 -9.60 22.15 40.36
C CYS A 751 -8.86 21.68 41.62
N ALA A 752 -7.90 20.75 41.49
CA ALA A 752 -7.17 20.22 42.65
C ALA A 752 -5.76 19.70 42.30
N CYS A 753 -4.84 19.77 43.24
CA CYS A 753 -3.51 19.15 43.16
C CYS A 753 -3.10 18.65 44.56
N GLU A 754 -2.58 17.43 44.67
CA GLU A 754 -2.12 16.90 45.96
C GLU A 754 -1.01 17.81 46.53
N GLY A 755 -1.21 18.26 47.79
CA GLY A 755 -0.26 19.14 48.47
C GLY A 755 -0.49 20.65 48.25
N TRP A 756 -1.49 21.05 47.46
CA TRP A 756 -1.90 22.46 47.32
C TRP A 756 -3.18 22.75 48.12
N THR A 757 -3.13 23.76 48.98
CA THR A 757 -4.29 24.24 49.77
C THR A 757 -4.64 25.68 49.34
N GLY A 758 -5.57 25.83 48.40
CA GLY A 758 -6.10 27.10 47.91
C GLY A 758 -7.17 26.88 46.83
N ASP A 759 -8.02 27.88 46.54
CA ASP A 759 -8.99 27.81 45.43
C ASP A 759 -8.24 27.83 44.09
N LEU A 760 -7.88 26.63 43.61
CA LEU A 760 -7.03 26.40 42.45
C LEU A 760 -7.70 26.72 41.11
N CYS A 761 -9.03 26.90 41.09
CA CYS A 761 -9.68 27.50 39.93
C CYS A 761 -9.47 29.03 39.90
N GLN A 762 -8.95 29.63 40.98
CA GLN A 762 -8.79 31.08 41.18
C GLN A 762 -10.08 31.87 40.85
N CYS A 763 -11.23 31.36 41.30
CA CYS A 763 -12.50 32.10 41.25
C CYS A 763 -12.70 32.97 42.51
N ASP A 764 -11.64 33.65 42.97
CA ASP A 764 -11.69 34.49 44.16
C ASP A 764 -12.48 35.77 43.89
N GLY A 765 -13.77 35.76 44.28
CA GLY A 765 -14.50 36.91 44.78
C GLY A 765 -14.83 38.03 43.78
N ALA A 766 -16.06 37.98 43.24
CA ALA A 766 -16.90 39.13 42.91
C ALA A 766 -16.20 40.37 42.29
N GLN A 767 -16.06 40.38 40.96
CA GLN A 767 -16.37 41.59 40.21
C GLN A 767 -17.81 41.44 39.67
N GLU A 768 -18.63 42.48 39.86
CA GLU A 768 -20.03 42.51 39.39
C GLU A 768 -20.11 42.07 37.92
N GLY A 769 -20.61 40.84 37.68
CA GLY A 769 -20.65 40.24 36.34
C GLY A 769 -20.60 38.71 36.29
N GLY A 770 -20.06 38.02 37.31
CA GLY A 770 -20.17 36.55 37.42
C GLY A 770 -19.18 35.72 36.58
N GLU A 771 -18.16 36.33 35.97
CA GLU A 771 -17.14 35.62 35.18
C GLU A 771 -15.89 35.28 36.01
N CYS A 772 -15.52 33.99 36.08
CA CYS A 772 -14.26 33.56 36.69
C CYS A 772 -13.10 33.92 35.75
N SER A 773 -12.19 34.81 36.18
CA SER A 773 -11.04 35.26 35.35
C SER A 773 -9.72 35.07 36.08
N VAL A 774 -8.94 34.09 35.62
CA VAL A 774 -7.53 33.94 36.00
C VAL A 774 -6.71 34.58 34.90
N LYS A 775 -6.19 35.79 35.17
CA LYS A 775 -5.27 36.48 34.27
C LYS A 775 -3.83 36.12 34.65
N SER A 776 -3.18 35.24 33.91
CA SER A 776 -1.73 35.25 33.91
C SER A 776 -1.28 36.58 33.27
N ARG A 777 -0.58 37.44 33.99
CA ARG A 777 -0.09 38.70 33.40
C ARG A 777 1.10 38.34 32.52
N ASN A 778 0.96 38.56 31.21
CA ASN A 778 2.03 38.48 30.19
C ASN A 778 2.41 37.07 29.71
N VAL A 779 1.45 36.19 29.37
CA VAL A 779 1.80 35.00 28.59
C VAL A 779 1.55 35.27 27.11
N VAL A 780 2.52 34.95 26.27
CA VAL A 780 2.35 35.07 24.82
C VAL A 780 1.48 33.90 24.39
N ALA A 781 0.38 34.17 23.68
CA ALA A 781 -0.42 33.11 23.07
C ALA A 781 0.49 32.16 22.26
N PRO A 782 0.23 30.84 22.26
CA PRO A 782 0.91 29.93 21.36
C PRO A 782 0.89 30.50 19.94
N THR A 783 2.02 30.44 19.24
CA THR A 783 2.23 31.10 17.95
C THR A 783 1.00 31.00 17.03
N GLN A 784 0.52 32.13 16.49
CA GLN A 784 -0.56 32.24 15.48
C GLN A 784 -0.26 31.51 14.15
N ALA A 785 0.77 30.68 14.10
CA ALA A 785 1.17 29.97 12.89
C ALA A 785 0.11 28.91 12.57
N LEU A 786 -0.95 29.35 11.87
CA LEU A 786 -1.83 28.49 11.10
C LEU A 786 -0.99 27.42 10.42
N PHE A 787 -1.45 26.17 10.44
CA PHE A 787 -0.84 25.16 9.58
C PHE A 787 -1.34 25.47 8.17
N PRO A 788 -0.52 26.06 7.27
CA PRO A 788 -0.94 26.08 5.89
C PRO A 788 -1.14 24.61 5.49
N PRO A 789 -2.26 24.26 4.83
CA PRO A 789 -2.34 22.96 4.19
C PRO A 789 -1.10 22.80 3.27
N PRO A 790 -0.45 21.63 3.28
CA PRO A 790 0.79 21.40 2.53
C PRO A 790 0.63 21.47 1.02
#